data_AF-A0A517R4B4-F1
#
_entry.id   AF-A0A517R4B4-F1
#
_cell.length_a   1.000
_cell.length_b   1.000
_cell.length_c   1.000
_cell.angle_alpha   90.00
_cell.angle_beta   90.00
_cell.angle_gamma   90.00
#
_symmetry.space_group_name_H-M   'P 1'
#
loop_
_entity.id
_entity.type
_entity.pdbx_description
1 polymer ?
#
loop_
_entity_poly.entity_id
_entity_poly.type
_entity_poly.pdbx_seq_one_letter_code
_entity_poly.pdbx_strand_id
1 'polypeptide(L)'
;MVIGKPIRLAFKVSSLRPSYLVRTALLFALLLPASRLSQAADIESNHLKLPQVPVADEVLTFNQKYCLDCHSGADAEASYNLSELGRSASYADHIHGWKAMLRRLIHREMPPADSEQPTQAEYEQTIASLKVSIRKVDQALAMQKPRAMRRLNAREYNNTIRDLFGIDYPFASRFPEEPRFHGFDNIGESLSVSPTHINSFLSASQRIAEEVIPEKTSPAPMTTAFDYQFYKGNPFEVDGPIKVRNGNSFIAVGEDGKNSPHYWIDGPFHVQFRSPASGYYRFIVRCRPVDLDDGVLSFRFTVNNRQVADFDLTEEDFKDGVLLDTEVFVPHNKKLNTAELTWRNGIRATIPRVHYKISKLARDQGIKSGRAFTHWPEEVEWPHFRYVQVEVEGPRTTGGSIENATSSVISSESLSNLSIEQLVNRILPLAFRRDVDDAEIRHYVAIGQSASADGASRTEALRLTLAAILNSPHFLYLVEEPPSDAERGSYQLTDFELASRLSYFLWSTMPDEELFAVARARKLSKPEELRRQAERMLADPKAAELSEGFGVGWTGADRIRGVMPEPFLFKNVFSTALHDSMAREPSEFFDTVRRENRSLINFIDSDFVVINAPLAELYQIDGVKGFAFRKVDLPDDSPRGGLLTQAGILTMTSEATRTSPVKRGIYLLETIFNRPPDPPPPNAGSLEAQQTDELRPVSSKLAAHRENPACASCHQRIDPYGLAMENFDPIGRWRDEDIVIHWDDLSKPDYKRRKKSFAVASDATLGSGEPLTGLGGLKTHLLSNQDRFLLGLTERMLTYAIGRELLVTDEEAVQQIVEGVREQDNRFNALIREVVLSEPFRTR
;
A
#
# COMPACT_ATOMS: atom_id res chain seq x y z
N MET A 1 42.50 -4.12 -15.55
CA MET A 1 43.73 -3.40 -15.14
C MET A 1 43.54 -1.91 -15.39
N VAL A 2 42.99 -1.16 -14.44
CA VAL A 2 43.36 0.22 -14.04
C VAL A 2 42.91 0.34 -12.60
N ILE A 3 43.87 0.52 -11.70
CA ILE A 3 43.74 0.61 -10.25
C ILE A 3 43.72 2.09 -9.87
N GLY A 4 42.85 2.45 -8.91
CA GLY A 4 43.23 3.40 -7.87
C GLY A 4 42.71 4.83 -7.97
N LYS A 5 41.64 5.12 -7.22
CA LYS A 5 41.55 6.28 -6.32
C LYS A 5 40.65 5.94 -5.12
N PRO A 6 41.10 6.11 -3.86
CA PRO A 6 40.24 5.92 -2.69
C PRO A 6 39.39 7.18 -2.49
N ILE A 7 38.07 7.04 -2.56
CA ILE A 7 37.13 8.07 -2.12
C ILE A 7 37.10 8.01 -0.58
N ARG A 8 37.69 9.00 0.09
CA ARG A 8 37.54 9.19 1.54
C ARG A 8 36.16 9.78 1.83
N LEU A 9 35.19 8.93 2.16
CA LEU A 9 33.95 9.33 2.82
C LEU A 9 34.17 9.31 4.33
N ALA A 10 34.34 10.49 4.91
CA ALA A 10 34.44 10.66 6.37
C ALA A 10 33.04 10.57 6.99
N PHE A 11 32.67 9.39 7.50
CA PHE A 11 31.56 9.27 8.44
C PHE A 11 32.10 9.33 9.87
N LYS A 12 31.66 10.35 10.63
CA LYS A 12 31.86 10.43 12.08
C LYS A 12 30.86 9.46 12.74
N VAL A 13 31.23 8.18 12.83
CA VAL A 13 30.56 7.20 13.69
C VAL A 13 31.29 7.22 15.02
N SER A 14 30.73 7.93 16.00
CA SER A 14 31.29 8.01 17.34
C SER A 14 30.49 7.11 18.29
N SER A 15 30.88 5.83 18.39
CA SER A 15 30.74 5.03 19.63
C SER A 15 31.25 3.58 19.53
N LEU A 16 31.44 2.97 18.35
CA LEU A 16 31.96 1.59 18.25
C LEU A 16 33.28 1.52 17.47
N ARG A 17 34.29 0.83 18.02
CA ARG A 17 35.62 0.71 17.40
C ARG A 17 35.52 -0.05 16.06
N PRO A 18 36.25 0.38 15.00
CA PRO A 18 36.21 -0.25 13.66
C PRO A 18 36.54 -1.76 13.64
N SER A 19 37.20 -2.28 14.67
CA SER A 19 37.56 -3.69 14.81
C SER A 19 36.35 -4.63 14.98
N TYR A 20 35.20 -4.14 15.45
CA TYR A 20 34.01 -4.96 15.67
C TYR A 20 33.17 -5.15 14.40
N LEU A 21 33.10 -4.13 13.54
CA LEU A 21 32.37 -4.16 12.25
C LEU A 21 32.97 -5.16 11.25
N VAL A 22 34.29 -5.33 11.28
CA VAL A 22 35.00 -6.26 10.36
C VAL A 22 34.76 -7.73 10.76
N ARG A 23 34.51 -8.02 12.04
CA ARG A 23 34.26 -9.40 12.51
C ARG A 23 32.80 -9.84 12.40
N THR A 24 31.82 -8.94 12.55
CA THR A 24 30.41 -9.25 12.24
C THR A 24 30.20 -9.54 10.75
N ALA A 25 30.96 -8.88 9.86
CA ALA A 25 30.97 -9.21 8.43
C ALA A 25 31.58 -10.60 8.13
N LEU A 26 32.53 -11.07 8.94
CA LEU A 26 33.12 -12.42 8.85
C LEU A 26 32.19 -13.52 9.38
N LEU A 27 31.28 -13.20 10.31
CA LEU A 27 30.25 -14.13 10.80
C LEU A 27 29.08 -14.31 9.82
N PHE A 28 28.83 -13.34 8.93
CA PHE A 28 27.88 -13.48 7.81
C PHE A 28 28.26 -14.64 6.86
N ALA A 29 29.55 -15.03 6.81
CA ALA A 29 30.05 -16.08 5.94
C ALA A 29 29.95 -17.51 6.53
N LEU A 30 29.58 -17.66 7.82
CA LEU A 30 29.57 -18.96 8.52
C LEU A 30 28.15 -19.53 8.77
N LEU A 31 27.10 -18.85 8.30
CA LEU A 31 25.69 -19.24 8.51
C LEU A 31 25.09 -20.08 7.37
N LEU A 32 25.91 -20.56 6.44
CA LEU A 32 25.57 -21.68 5.56
C LEU A 32 26.73 -22.67 5.59
N PRO A 33 26.50 -23.99 5.64
CA PRO A 33 27.58 -24.93 5.41
C PRO A 33 28.25 -24.55 4.08
N ALA A 34 29.57 -24.36 4.09
CA ALA A 34 30.37 -23.92 2.95
C ALA A 34 30.14 -24.79 1.69
N SER A 35 29.57 -25.99 1.86
CA SER A 35 29.11 -26.88 0.80
C SER A 35 27.93 -26.36 -0.04
N ARG A 36 27.23 -25.27 0.33
CA ARG A 36 26.12 -24.71 -0.49
C ARG A 36 26.43 -23.38 -1.19
N LEU A 37 27.39 -22.59 -0.71
CA LEU A 37 27.85 -21.38 -1.42
C LEU A 37 28.60 -21.72 -2.72
N SER A 38 29.29 -22.87 -2.77
CA SER A 38 29.89 -23.41 -4.00
C SER A 38 28.84 -23.79 -5.05
N GLN A 39 27.63 -24.15 -4.64
CA GLN A 39 26.60 -24.63 -5.55
C GLN A 39 25.87 -23.47 -6.25
N ALA A 40 25.90 -22.26 -5.69
CA ALA A 40 25.37 -21.06 -6.32
C ALA A 40 26.28 -20.54 -7.46
N ALA A 41 27.60 -20.76 -7.36
CA ALA A 41 28.56 -20.39 -8.40
C ALA A 41 28.61 -21.39 -9.58
N ASP A 42 28.26 -22.65 -9.35
CA ASP A 42 28.20 -23.67 -10.41
C ASP A 42 26.93 -23.58 -11.30
N ILE A 43 25.96 -22.73 -10.97
CA ILE A 43 24.70 -22.60 -11.72
C ILE A 43 24.83 -21.68 -12.95
N GLU A 44 25.84 -20.80 -13.02
CA GLU A 44 26.03 -19.92 -14.19
C GLU A 44 26.46 -20.66 -15.47
N SER A 45 26.73 -21.97 -15.43
CA SER A 45 27.15 -22.74 -16.62
C SER A 45 26.29 -23.96 -16.96
N ASN A 46 25.30 -24.33 -16.14
CA ASN A 46 24.35 -25.40 -16.48
C ASN A 46 23.08 -24.78 -17.08
N HIS A 47 22.98 -24.78 -18.41
CA HIS A 47 21.70 -24.60 -19.08
C HIS A 47 20.69 -25.58 -18.47
N LEU A 48 19.62 -25.06 -17.82
CA LEU A 48 18.54 -25.89 -17.29
C LEU A 48 18.04 -26.83 -18.40
N LYS A 49 18.25 -28.14 -18.24
CA LYS A 49 17.69 -29.12 -19.17
C LYS A 49 16.21 -29.26 -18.85
N LEU A 50 15.39 -28.53 -19.61
CA LEU A 50 13.95 -28.65 -19.53
C LEU A 50 13.51 -30.07 -19.92
N PRO A 51 12.52 -30.66 -19.22
CA PRO A 51 12.01 -31.97 -19.59
C PRO A 51 11.43 -31.93 -21.00
N GLN A 52 11.74 -32.93 -21.81
CA GLN A 52 11.18 -33.07 -23.14
C GLN A 52 9.78 -33.71 -23.00
N VAL A 53 8.77 -32.89 -22.71
CA VAL A 53 7.37 -33.30 -22.59
C VAL A 53 6.71 -33.18 -23.97
N PRO A 54 6.37 -34.29 -24.65
CA PRO A 54 5.85 -34.23 -26.01
C PRO A 54 4.58 -33.40 -26.13
N VAL A 55 4.44 -32.67 -27.24
CA VAL A 55 3.19 -31.99 -27.56
C VAL A 55 2.14 -33.00 -28.01
N ALA A 56 0.93 -32.94 -27.43
CA ALA A 56 -0.13 -33.88 -27.76
C ALA A 56 -0.69 -33.61 -29.17
N ASP A 57 -0.96 -34.67 -29.93
CA ASP A 57 -1.42 -34.56 -31.33
C ASP A 57 -2.71 -33.75 -31.46
N GLU A 58 -3.64 -33.88 -30.52
CA GLU A 58 -4.87 -33.08 -30.47
C GLU A 58 -4.60 -31.58 -30.31
N VAL A 59 -3.56 -31.18 -29.58
CA VAL A 59 -3.18 -29.77 -29.41
C VAL A 59 -2.53 -29.22 -30.69
N LEU A 60 -1.69 -30.03 -31.35
CA LEU A 60 -1.14 -29.67 -32.66
C LEU A 60 -2.24 -29.57 -33.72
N THR A 61 -3.18 -30.51 -33.72
CA THR A 61 -4.36 -30.51 -34.61
C THR A 61 -5.22 -29.28 -34.38
N PHE A 62 -5.52 -28.97 -33.12
CA PHE A 62 -6.29 -27.77 -32.76
C PHE A 62 -5.59 -26.50 -33.24
N ASN A 63 -4.28 -26.36 -32.99
CA ASN A 63 -3.51 -25.21 -33.42
C ASN A 63 -3.51 -25.06 -34.95
N GLN A 64 -3.33 -26.16 -35.69
CA GLN A 64 -3.37 -26.16 -37.15
C GLN A 64 -4.74 -25.76 -37.70
N LYS A 65 -5.82 -26.26 -37.10
CA LYS A 65 -7.18 -26.04 -37.59
C LYS A 65 -7.72 -24.65 -37.25
N TYR A 66 -7.42 -24.13 -36.06
CA TYR A 66 -8.12 -22.97 -35.50
C TYR A 66 -7.23 -21.73 -35.30
N CYS A 67 -5.91 -21.88 -35.31
CA CYS A 67 -5.00 -20.80 -34.93
C CYS A 67 -4.06 -20.36 -36.06
N LEU A 68 -3.54 -21.30 -36.86
CA LEU A 68 -2.48 -20.99 -37.83
C LEU A 68 -2.94 -20.14 -39.01
N ASP A 69 -4.23 -20.09 -39.32
CA ASP A 69 -4.76 -19.24 -40.38
C ASP A 69 -4.51 -17.74 -40.11
N CYS A 70 -4.64 -17.31 -38.86
CA CYS A 70 -4.37 -15.93 -38.43
C CYS A 70 -2.98 -15.73 -37.82
N HIS A 71 -2.42 -16.76 -37.18
CA HIS A 71 -1.16 -16.68 -36.41
C HIS A 71 0.04 -17.33 -37.11
N SER A 72 0.12 -17.27 -38.43
CA SER A 72 1.28 -17.75 -39.19
C SER A 72 1.91 -16.67 -40.08
N GLY A 73 3.21 -16.82 -40.37
CA GLY A 73 3.93 -15.91 -41.27
C GLY A 73 4.34 -14.54 -40.69
N ALA A 74 4.76 -13.64 -41.58
CA ALA A 74 5.27 -12.31 -41.22
C ALA A 74 4.15 -11.31 -40.85
N ASP A 75 2.93 -11.57 -41.31
CA ASP A 75 1.74 -10.73 -41.09
C ASP A 75 0.81 -11.31 -40.01
N ALA A 76 1.33 -12.17 -39.14
CA ALA A 76 0.57 -12.82 -38.08
C ALA A 76 -0.14 -11.79 -37.17
N GLU A 77 -1.41 -12.06 -36.86
CA GLU A 77 -2.22 -11.17 -36.03
C GLU A 77 -1.61 -10.95 -34.63
N ALA A 78 -1.76 -9.72 -34.13
CA ALA A 78 -1.14 -9.26 -32.87
C ALA A 78 0.38 -9.45 -32.80
N SER A 79 1.06 -9.58 -33.95
CA SER A 79 2.48 -9.94 -34.04
C SER A 79 2.83 -11.23 -33.31
N TYR A 80 1.86 -12.14 -33.15
CA TYR A 80 1.99 -13.37 -32.42
C TYR A 80 1.99 -14.55 -33.38
N ASN A 81 3.16 -15.14 -33.61
CA ASN A 81 3.33 -16.23 -34.57
C ASN A 81 3.35 -17.59 -33.85
N LEU A 82 2.35 -18.43 -34.13
CA LEU A 82 2.13 -19.76 -33.57
C LEU A 82 2.72 -20.88 -34.44
N SER A 83 3.41 -20.56 -35.53
CA SER A 83 3.95 -21.56 -36.47
C SER A 83 5.00 -22.46 -35.82
N GLU A 84 5.80 -21.93 -34.90
CA GLU A 84 6.78 -22.71 -34.14
C GLU A 84 6.12 -23.59 -33.10
N LEU A 85 5.10 -23.08 -32.39
CA LEU A 85 4.28 -23.86 -31.45
C LEU A 85 3.60 -25.03 -32.17
N GLY A 86 3.06 -24.81 -33.38
CA GLY A 86 2.47 -25.87 -34.21
C GLY A 86 3.46 -26.91 -34.77
N ARG A 87 4.76 -26.72 -34.57
CA ARG A 87 5.84 -27.64 -34.99
C ARG A 87 6.70 -28.10 -33.81
N SER A 88 6.36 -27.68 -32.60
CA SER A 88 7.15 -27.95 -31.41
C SER A 88 7.07 -29.43 -31.04
N ALA A 89 8.23 -30.06 -30.85
CA ALA A 89 8.31 -31.45 -30.42
C ALA A 89 8.06 -31.59 -28.91
N SER A 90 8.29 -30.51 -28.14
CA SER A 90 8.16 -30.49 -26.69
C SER A 90 7.60 -29.18 -26.15
N TYR A 91 6.70 -29.27 -25.16
CA TYR A 91 6.16 -28.10 -24.46
C TYR A 91 7.23 -27.19 -23.87
N ALA A 92 8.37 -27.76 -23.47
CA ALA A 92 9.49 -27.00 -22.93
C ALA A 92 10.07 -25.97 -23.89
N ASP A 93 10.06 -26.25 -25.20
CA ASP A 93 10.73 -25.43 -26.21
C ASP A 93 10.07 -24.04 -26.30
N HIS A 94 8.77 -23.96 -26.04
CA HIS A 94 7.96 -22.74 -26.15
C HIS A 94 6.96 -22.58 -24.99
N ILE A 95 7.37 -22.91 -23.75
CA ILE A 95 6.46 -22.98 -22.59
C ILE A 95 5.65 -21.70 -22.33
N HIS A 96 6.25 -20.52 -22.53
CA HIS A 96 5.55 -19.24 -22.39
C HIS A 96 4.43 -19.09 -23.42
N GLY A 97 4.65 -19.57 -24.65
CA GLY A 97 3.66 -19.53 -25.71
C GLY A 97 2.49 -20.46 -25.45
N TRP A 98 2.76 -21.69 -24.99
CA TRP A 98 1.72 -22.63 -24.59
C TRP A 98 0.87 -22.10 -23.42
N LYS A 99 1.49 -21.46 -22.42
CA LYS A 99 0.77 -20.81 -21.30
C LYS A 99 -0.07 -19.61 -21.75
N ALA A 100 0.37 -18.86 -22.76
CA ALA A 100 -0.43 -17.79 -23.34
C ALA A 100 -1.65 -18.36 -24.09
N MET A 101 -1.45 -19.39 -24.92
CA MET A 101 -2.54 -20.07 -25.62
C MET A 101 -3.57 -20.65 -24.66
N LEU A 102 -3.13 -21.40 -23.64
CA LEU A 102 -4.01 -21.98 -22.62
C LEU A 102 -4.91 -20.91 -21.98
N ARG A 103 -4.33 -19.75 -21.59
CA ARG A 103 -5.10 -18.65 -21.00
C ARG A 103 -6.18 -18.13 -21.95
N ARG A 104 -5.86 -17.92 -23.22
CA ARG A 104 -6.85 -17.46 -24.23
C ARG A 104 -7.99 -18.47 -24.43
N LEU A 105 -7.66 -19.78 -24.45
CA LEU A 105 -8.65 -20.84 -24.64
C LEU A 105 -9.57 -21.02 -23.42
N ILE A 106 -9.04 -21.00 -22.19
CA ILE A 106 -9.84 -21.09 -20.95
C ILE A 106 -10.95 -20.04 -20.94
N HIS A 107 -10.67 -18.84 -21.44
CA HIS A 107 -11.60 -17.73 -21.45
C HIS A 107 -12.42 -17.60 -22.74
N ARG A 108 -12.26 -18.53 -23.70
CA ARG A 108 -12.90 -18.50 -25.03
C ARG A 108 -12.67 -17.18 -25.76
N GLU A 109 -11.48 -16.61 -25.57
CA GLU A 109 -11.09 -15.37 -26.25
C GLU A 109 -10.58 -15.66 -27.67
N MET A 110 -10.16 -16.89 -27.92
CA MET A 110 -9.69 -17.37 -29.21
C MET A 110 -10.30 -18.73 -29.51
N PRO A 111 -10.65 -19.01 -30.78
CA PRO A 111 -10.60 -18.11 -31.95
C PRO A 111 -11.64 -16.96 -31.87
N PRO A 112 -11.44 -15.82 -32.57
CA PRO A 112 -12.37 -14.69 -32.53
C PRO A 112 -13.74 -15.06 -33.12
N ALA A 113 -14.80 -14.38 -32.68
CA ALA A 113 -16.19 -14.76 -32.94
C ALA A 113 -16.58 -14.85 -34.43
N ASP A 114 -15.83 -14.19 -35.31
CA ASP A 114 -16.00 -14.17 -36.76
C ASP A 114 -15.20 -15.25 -37.51
N SER A 115 -14.45 -16.09 -36.79
CA SER A 115 -13.68 -17.22 -37.35
C SER A 115 -14.31 -18.59 -37.03
N GLU A 116 -13.75 -19.66 -37.61
CA GLU A 116 -14.22 -21.03 -37.35
C GLU A 116 -14.11 -21.36 -35.85
N GLN A 117 -15.23 -21.67 -35.21
CA GLN A 117 -15.29 -21.90 -33.77
C GLN A 117 -15.10 -23.39 -33.44
N PRO A 118 -14.26 -23.72 -32.44
CA PRO A 118 -14.17 -25.08 -31.90
C PRO A 118 -15.46 -25.48 -31.18
N THR A 119 -15.77 -26.76 -31.21
CA THR A 119 -16.83 -27.34 -30.39
C THR A 119 -16.47 -27.28 -28.90
N GLN A 120 -17.48 -27.39 -28.03
CA GLN A 120 -17.27 -27.48 -26.57
C GLN A 120 -16.26 -28.58 -26.21
N ALA A 121 -16.41 -29.76 -26.82
CA ALA A 121 -15.55 -30.91 -26.56
C ALA A 121 -14.10 -30.67 -27.03
N GLU A 122 -13.90 -30.02 -28.19
CA GLU A 122 -12.57 -29.66 -28.68
C GLU A 122 -11.88 -28.68 -27.73
N TYR A 123 -12.60 -27.66 -27.24
CA TYR A 123 -12.08 -26.75 -26.21
C TYR A 123 -11.65 -27.52 -24.95
N GLU A 124 -12.54 -28.33 -24.38
CA GLU A 124 -12.29 -29.06 -23.15
C GLU A 124 -11.10 -30.01 -23.27
N GLN A 125 -11.03 -30.77 -24.38
CA GLN A 125 -9.93 -31.71 -24.63
C GLN A 125 -8.59 -30.98 -24.78
N THR A 126 -8.53 -29.95 -25.62
CA THR A 126 -7.29 -29.19 -25.85
C THR A 126 -6.83 -28.50 -24.57
N ILE A 127 -7.73 -27.86 -23.83
CA ILE A 127 -7.42 -27.22 -22.54
C ILE A 127 -6.89 -28.24 -21.53
N ALA A 128 -7.55 -29.39 -21.39
CA ALA A 128 -7.11 -30.44 -20.47
C ALA A 128 -5.70 -30.94 -20.81
N SER A 129 -5.43 -31.21 -22.08
CA SER A 129 -4.11 -31.68 -22.53
C SER A 129 -3.01 -30.63 -22.37
N LEU A 130 -3.30 -29.36 -22.67
CA LEU A 130 -2.38 -28.24 -22.38
C LEU A 130 -2.06 -28.16 -20.89
N LYS A 131 -3.06 -28.22 -20.02
CA LYS A 131 -2.87 -28.17 -18.56
C LYS A 131 -1.96 -29.30 -18.09
N VAL A 132 -2.24 -30.54 -18.48
CA VAL A 132 -1.44 -31.70 -18.06
C VAL A 132 0.03 -31.55 -18.45
N SER A 133 0.31 -31.14 -19.68
CA SER A 133 1.69 -31.05 -20.15
C SER A 133 2.44 -29.84 -19.59
N ILE A 134 1.78 -28.69 -19.49
CA ILE A 134 2.36 -27.51 -18.84
C ILE A 134 2.66 -27.81 -17.36
N ARG A 135 1.76 -28.50 -16.65
CA ARG A 135 2.00 -28.95 -15.27
C ARG A 135 3.26 -29.81 -15.16
N LYS A 136 3.48 -30.76 -16.08
CA LYS A 136 4.70 -31.59 -16.08
C LYS A 136 5.98 -30.76 -16.27
N VAL A 137 5.96 -29.78 -17.17
CA VAL A 137 7.11 -28.87 -17.40
C VAL A 137 7.36 -28.00 -16.16
N ASP A 138 6.32 -27.40 -15.59
CA ASP A 138 6.41 -26.55 -14.41
C ASP A 138 6.90 -27.34 -13.18
N GLN A 139 6.41 -28.55 -12.96
CA GLN A 139 6.87 -29.43 -11.88
C GLN A 139 8.36 -29.74 -12.01
N ALA A 140 8.83 -30.10 -13.20
CA ALA A 140 10.25 -30.36 -13.41
C ALA A 140 11.11 -29.10 -13.23
N LEU A 141 10.62 -27.94 -13.69
CA LEU A 141 11.27 -26.65 -13.46
C LEU A 141 11.38 -26.32 -11.98
N ALA A 142 10.29 -26.51 -11.22
CA ALA A 142 10.25 -26.30 -9.79
C ALA A 142 11.19 -27.25 -9.03
N MET A 143 11.39 -28.48 -9.52
CA MET A 143 12.37 -29.43 -8.95
C MET A 143 13.83 -29.04 -9.24
N GLN A 144 14.08 -28.24 -10.27
CA GLN A 144 15.42 -27.83 -10.71
C GLN A 144 15.87 -26.49 -10.12
N LYS A 145 14.95 -25.60 -9.75
CA LYS A 145 15.27 -24.30 -9.16
C LYS A 145 14.92 -24.26 -7.67
N PRO A 146 15.86 -23.93 -6.76
CA PRO A 146 15.50 -23.65 -5.38
C PRO A 146 14.52 -22.48 -5.36
N ARG A 147 13.35 -22.67 -4.74
CA ARG A 147 12.36 -21.60 -4.58
C ARG A 147 12.96 -20.47 -3.76
N ALA A 148 12.72 -19.23 -4.19
CA ALA A 148 13.22 -18.06 -3.49
C ALA A 148 12.73 -18.05 -2.04
N MET A 149 13.63 -17.72 -1.11
CA MET A 149 13.24 -17.50 0.27
C MET A 149 12.56 -16.13 0.37
N ARG A 150 11.40 -16.07 1.02
CA ARG A 150 10.70 -14.80 1.25
C ARG A 150 11.34 -14.10 2.44
N ARG A 151 12.02 -12.99 2.20
CA ARG A 151 12.43 -12.08 3.29
C ARG A 151 11.24 -11.25 3.77
N LEU A 152 11.34 -10.73 4.98
CA LEU A 152 10.44 -9.70 5.48
C LEU A 152 10.60 -8.44 4.63
N ASN A 153 9.48 -7.90 4.16
CA ASN A 153 9.45 -6.59 3.51
C ASN A 153 9.60 -5.45 4.55
N ALA A 154 9.70 -4.18 4.12
CA ALA A 154 9.93 -3.07 5.04
C ALA A 154 8.81 -2.89 6.09
N ARG A 155 7.55 -3.14 5.70
CA ARG A 155 6.36 -3.09 6.57
C ARG A 155 6.41 -4.20 7.62
N GLU A 156 6.56 -5.43 7.15
CA GLU A 156 6.66 -6.65 7.97
C GLU A 156 7.80 -6.58 8.98
N TYR A 157 8.96 -6.05 8.57
CA TYR A 157 10.10 -5.82 9.47
C TYR A 157 9.72 -4.88 10.61
N ASN A 158 9.16 -3.70 10.31
CA ASN A 158 8.77 -2.72 11.34
C ASN A 158 7.68 -3.27 12.27
N ASN A 159 6.67 -3.94 11.72
CA ASN A 159 5.59 -4.54 12.50
C ASN A 159 6.11 -5.66 13.42
N THR A 160 7.04 -6.48 12.93
CA THR A 160 7.71 -7.51 13.74
C THR A 160 8.51 -6.88 14.89
N ILE A 161 9.23 -5.78 14.63
CA ILE A 161 9.96 -5.04 15.67
C ILE A 161 9.00 -4.42 16.70
N ARG A 162 7.87 -3.86 16.24
CA ARG A 162 6.80 -3.35 17.11
C ARG A 162 6.28 -4.44 18.03
N ASP A 163 5.97 -5.63 17.51
CA ASP A 163 5.36 -6.70 18.31
C ASP A 163 6.38 -7.43 19.20
N LEU A 164 7.65 -7.51 18.77
CA LEU A 164 8.73 -8.03 19.60
C LEU A 164 9.01 -7.11 20.79
N PHE A 165 9.26 -5.82 20.53
CA PHE A 165 9.87 -4.91 21.50
C PHE A 165 8.95 -3.79 22.00
N GLY A 166 7.74 -3.68 21.44
CA GLY A 166 6.84 -2.58 21.72
C GLY A 166 7.34 -1.26 21.16
N ILE A 167 8.17 -1.26 20.10
CA ILE A 167 8.72 -0.04 19.51
C ILE A 167 8.07 0.21 18.14
N ASP A 168 7.08 1.10 18.10
CA ASP A 168 6.50 1.57 16.84
C ASP A 168 7.34 2.70 16.23
N TYR A 169 8.39 2.33 15.49
CA TYR A 169 9.22 3.27 14.76
C TYR A 169 9.66 2.69 13.41
N PRO A 170 9.67 3.48 12.31
CA PRO A 170 9.96 2.97 10.97
C PRO A 170 11.48 2.80 10.76
N PHE A 171 12.10 1.83 11.42
CA PHE A 171 13.53 1.54 11.26
C PHE A 171 13.91 1.13 9.84
N ALA A 172 12.97 0.49 9.12
CA ALA A 172 13.13 0.08 7.73
C ALA A 172 12.93 1.21 6.71
N SER A 173 12.69 2.47 7.12
CA SER A 173 12.44 3.59 6.19
C SER A 173 13.61 3.93 5.24
N ARG A 174 14.79 3.35 5.48
CA ARG A 174 16.00 3.51 4.66
C ARG A 174 16.34 2.26 3.85
N PHE A 175 15.50 1.23 3.91
CA PHE A 175 15.70 0.06 3.08
C PHE A 175 15.53 0.48 1.62
N PRO A 176 16.26 -0.17 0.68
CA PRO A 176 16.01 0.01 -0.73
C PRO A 176 14.54 -0.23 -1.07
N GLU A 177 14.03 0.48 -2.07
CA GLU A 177 12.67 0.27 -2.57
C GLU A 177 12.50 -1.16 -3.09
N GLU A 178 11.35 -1.75 -2.78
CA GLU A 178 11.08 -3.16 -3.03
C GLU A 178 10.35 -3.30 -4.37
N PRO A 179 10.79 -4.22 -5.25
CA PRO A 179 10.06 -4.48 -6.48
C PRO A 179 8.68 -5.03 -6.14
N ARG A 180 7.66 -4.48 -6.82
CA ARG A 180 6.28 -4.95 -6.69
C ARG A 180 5.96 -5.93 -7.82
N PHE A 181 5.46 -7.10 -7.46
CA PHE A 181 4.89 -8.05 -8.39
C PHE A 181 3.38 -8.08 -8.19
N HIS A 182 2.60 -7.79 -9.24
CA HIS A 182 1.15 -7.70 -9.14
C HIS A 182 0.65 -6.73 -8.05
N GLY A 183 1.43 -5.68 -7.73
CA GLY A 183 1.14 -4.70 -6.69
C GLY A 183 1.69 -5.05 -5.30
N PHE A 184 2.14 -6.29 -5.09
CA PHE A 184 2.59 -6.80 -3.81
C PHE A 184 4.11 -6.76 -3.68
N ASP A 185 4.59 -6.39 -2.49
CA ASP A 185 6.00 -6.29 -2.11
C ASP A 185 6.43 -7.43 -1.17
N ASN A 186 5.63 -8.50 -1.06
CA ASN A 186 5.92 -9.66 -0.22
C ASN A 186 6.21 -10.95 -1.03
N ILE A 187 6.46 -10.81 -2.34
CA ILE A 187 6.69 -11.95 -3.26
C ILE A 187 8.17 -12.36 -3.23
N GLY A 188 8.45 -13.56 -2.73
CA GLY A 188 9.79 -14.06 -2.47
C GLY A 188 10.72 -14.01 -3.68
N GLU A 189 10.23 -14.35 -4.87
CA GLU A 189 10.98 -14.31 -6.14
C GLU A 189 11.48 -12.92 -6.51
N SER A 190 10.80 -11.87 -6.04
CA SER A 190 11.16 -10.48 -6.30
C SER A 190 12.11 -9.88 -5.25
N LEU A 191 12.17 -10.47 -4.04
CA LEU A 191 12.84 -9.86 -2.88
C LEU A 191 14.32 -10.25 -2.74
N SER A 192 15.10 -10.08 -3.81
CA SER A 192 16.55 -10.28 -3.78
C SER A 192 17.27 -9.33 -2.80
N VAL A 193 18.37 -9.80 -2.19
CA VAL A 193 19.18 -8.99 -1.27
C VAL A 193 20.39 -8.41 -2.00
N SER A 194 20.46 -7.08 -2.04
CA SER A 194 21.60 -6.33 -2.56
C SER A 194 22.57 -5.92 -1.44
N PRO A 195 23.82 -5.52 -1.74
CA PRO A 195 24.75 -4.99 -0.72
C PRO A 195 24.18 -3.81 0.09
N THR A 196 23.33 -2.99 -0.53
CA THR A 196 22.65 -1.87 0.15
C THR A 196 21.66 -2.36 1.20
N HIS A 197 20.98 -3.49 0.96
CA HIS A 197 20.10 -4.10 1.96
C HIS A 197 20.91 -4.54 3.20
N ILE A 198 22.04 -5.22 3.01
CA ILE A 198 22.90 -5.68 4.12
C ILE A 198 23.31 -4.51 5.02
N ASN A 199 23.78 -3.40 4.42
CA ASN A 199 24.12 -2.20 5.18
C ASN A 199 22.92 -1.61 5.93
N SER A 200 21.73 -1.66 5.33
CA SER A 200 20.50 -1.15 5.92
C SER A 200 20.03 -2.03 7.09
N PHE A 201 20.11 -3.35 6.99
CA PHE A 201 19.82 -4.28 8.09
C PHE A 201 20.78 -4.09 9.27
N LEU A 202 22.08 -3.96 9.00
CA LEU A 202 23.08 -3.69 10.03
C LEU A 202 22.81 -2.34 10.72
N SER A 203 22.47 -1.29 9.96
CA SER A 203 22.15 0.01 10.55
C SER A 203 20.85 -0.01 11.35
N ALA A 204 19.81 -0.70 10.86
CA ALA A 204 18.53 -0.81 11.55
C ALA A 204 18.65 -1.60 12.85
N SER A 205 19.26 -2.78 12.81
CA SER A 205 19.48 -3.65 13.97
C SER A 205 20.32 -2.98 15.07
N GLN A 206 21.35 -2.21 14.72
CA GLN A 206 22.14 -1.43 15.69
C GLN A 206 21.27 -0.38 16.39
N ARG A 207 20.48 0.37 15.62
CA ARG A 207 19.57 1.37 16.18
C ARG A 207 18.53 0.71 17.07
N ILE A 208 17.90 -0.37 16.62
CA ILE A 208 16.93 -1.12 17.43
C ILE A 208 17.59 -1.60 18.72
N ALA A 209 18.79 -2.15 18.67
CA ALA A 209 19.50 -2.59 19.87
C ALA A 209 19.82 -1.43 20.84
N GLU A 210 20.18 -0.25 20.32
CA GLU A 210 20.36 0.97 21.12
C GLU A 210 19.07 1.41 21.81
N GLU A 211 17.94 1.33 21.11
CA GLU A 211 16.62 1.69 21.65
C GLU A 211 16.10 0.68 22.69
N VAL A 212 16.25 -0.62 22.41
CA VAL A 212 15.82 -1.72 23.28
C VAL A 212 16.71 -1.81 24.53
N ILE A 213 18.00 -1.50 24.41
CA ILE A 213 19.00 -1.63 25.48
C ILE A 213 19.69 -0.26 25.66
N PRO A 214 19.04 0.72 26.32
CA PRO A 214 19.60 2.05 26.49
C PRO A 214 20.80 2.07 27.45
N GLU A 215 21.71 3.03 27.25
CA GLU A 215 22.94 3.18 28.07
C GLU A 215 22.66 3.77 29.46
N LYS A 216 21.59 4.55 29.58
CA LYS A 216 21.12 5.15 30.82
C LYS A 216 19.66 4.77 31.01
N THR A 217 19.25 4.56 32.25
CA THR A 217 17.83 4.45 32.57
C THR A 217 17.10 5.70 32.07
N SER A 218 15.93 5.49 31.47
CA SER A 218 15.07 6.60 31.09
C SER A 218 14.79 7.47 32.32
N PRO A 219 14.92 8.80 32.22
CA PRO A 219 14.57 9.68 33.31
C PRO A 219 13.09 9.51 33.65
N ALA A 220 12.69 9.85 34.87
CA ALA A 220 11.28 9.89 35.25
C ALA A 220 10.50 10.74 34.22
N PRO A 221 9.27 10.34 33.85
CA PRO A 221 8.45 11.10 32.93
C PRO A 221 8.37 12.57 33.38
N MET A 222 8.68 13.47 32.45
CA MET A 222 8.56 14.91 32.68
C MET A 222 7.37 15.40 31.89
N THR A 223 6.48 16.16 32.53
CA THR A 223 5.40 16.86 31.84
C THR A 223 5.89 18.25 31.47
N THR A 224 5.80 18.60 30.20
CA THR A 224 5.99 19.97 29.73
C THR A 224 4.69 20.43 29.09
N ALA A 225 4.06 21.43 29.70
CA ALA A 225 2.88 22.10 29.16
C ALA A 225 3.30 23.30 28.31
N PHE A 226 2.69 23.44 27.15
CA PHE A 226 2.90 24.54 26.22
C PHE A 226 1.60 25.33 26.10
N ASP A 227 1.45 26.39 26.90
CA ASP A 227 0.26 27.24 26.89
C ASP A 227 0.37 28.35 25.85
N TYR A 228 -0.58 28.39 24.93
CA TYR A 228 -0.76 29.51 24.02
C TYR A 228 -2.06 30.23 24.33
N GLN A 229 -1.96 31.38 25.00
CA GLN A 229 -3.07 32.34 25.15
C GLN A 229 -3.00 33.35 24.01
N PHE A 230 -4.04 33.41 23.17
CA PHE A 230 -4.14 34.39 22.09
C PHE A 230 -4.38 35.79 22.70
N TYR A 231 -3.31 36.47 23.14
CA TYR A 231 -3.39 37.85 23.62
C TYR A 231 -3.51 38.85 22.45
N LYS A 232 -4.20 39.96 22.68
CA LYS A 232 -4.25 41.14 21.79
C LYS A 232 -2.90 41.91 21.69
N GLY A 233 -1.76 41.24 21.81
CA GLY A 233 -0.41 41.82 21.86
C GLY A 233 0.68 40.95 21.22
N ASN A 234 1.80 41.57 20.88
CA ASN A 234 2.89 41.02 20.06
C ASN A 234 3.55 39.77 20.71
N PRO A 235 3.56 38.58 20.07
CA PRO A 235 3.92 37.32 20.73
C PRO A 235 5.43 37.00 20.78
N PHE A 236 6.30 37.98 20.53
CA PHE A 236 7.75 37.76 20.41
C PHE A 236 8.53 38.43 21.54
N GLU A 237 8.42 37.89 22.76
CA GLU A 237 9.52 37.87 23.75
C GLU A 237 9.03 37.13 25.00
N VAL A 238 9.31 35.83 25.06
CA VAL A 238 9.38 35.11 26.34
C VAL A 238 10.84 34.75 26.52
N ASP A 239 11.53 35.47 27.40
CA ASP A 239 12.92 35.16 27.77
C ASP A 239 12.95 33.80 28.50
N GLY A 240 13.57 32.80 27.88
CA GLY A 240 13.67 31.43 28.42
C GLY A 240 14.26 30.43 27.41
N PRO A 241 14.54 29.18 27.82
CA PRO A 241 15.21 28.16 27.01
C PRO A 241 14.38 27.59 25.83
N ILE A 242 13.26 28.23 25.49
CA ILE A 242 12.20 27.69 24.62
C ILE A 242 12.04 28.61 23.39
N LYS A 243 11.95 28.02 22.19
CA LYS A 243 11.63 28.73 20.95
C LYS A 243 10.38 28.12 20.33
N VAL A 244 9.26 28.82 20.37
CA VAL A 244 8.06 28.51 19.57
C VAL A 244 8.23 29.23 18.23
N ARG A 245 8.11 28.49 17.11
CA ARG A 245 8.23 29.08 15.76
C ARG A 245 6.95 28.81 14.98
N ASN A 246 6.24 29.87 14.63
CA ASN A 246 5.14 29.80 13.69
C ASN A 246 5.70 29.68 12.26
N GLY A 247 5.21 28.72 11.48
CA GLY A 247 5.52 28.60 10.06
C GLY A 247 4.78 29.70 9.30
N ASN A 248 5.51 30.64 8.70
CA ASN A 248 5.04 31.77 7.89
C ASN A 248 3.54 32.13 8.00
N SER A 249 3.18 32.78 9.11
CA SER A 249 2.28 33.93 9.03
C SER A 249 2.70 34.91 10.13
N PHE A 250 2.81 36.19 9.77
CA PHE A 250 3.26 37.26 10.65
C PHE A 250 2.12 38.22 10.90
N ILE A 251 1.92 38.62 12.16
CA ILE A 251 1.39 39.94 12.52
C ILE A 251 2.13 40.42 13.76
N ALA A 252 2.88 41.50 13.63
CA ALA A 252 3.41 42.28 14.74
C ALA A 252 2.75 43.66 14.70
N VAL A 253 2.31 44.16 15.86
CA VAL A 253 1.80 45.54 16.02
C VAL A 253 2.84 46.32 16.82
N GLY A 254 3.38 47.37 16.21
CA GLY A 254 4.07 48.47 16.89
C GLY A 254 3.06 49.57 17.26
N GLU A 255 3.36 50.32 18.33
CA GLU A 255 2.49 51.32 18.99
C GLU A 255 2.03 52.52 18.13
N ASP A 256 2.38 52.61 16.85
CA ASP A 256 2.26 53.84 16.06
C ASP A 256 1.22 53.80 14.92
N GLY A 257 0.08 53.16 15.17
CA GLY A 257 -1.23 53.60 14.66
C GLY A 257 -1.42 53.66 13.13
N LYS A 258 -0.53 53.06 12.34
CA LYS A 258 -0.64 53.00 10.88
C LYS A 258 -0.30 51.59 10.41
N ASN A 259 -1.29 50.68 10.42
CA ASN A 259 -1.36 49.52 9.50
C ASN A 259 -2.65 48.70 9.67
N SER A 260 -3.04 48.05 8.57
CA SER A 260 -4.22 47.19 8.39
C SER A 260 -4.20 45.91 9.25
N PRO A 261 -5.35 45.42 9.74
CA PRO A 261 -5.45 44.10 10.36
C PRO A 261 -5.67 43.01 9.30
N HIS A 262 -4.89 41.93 9.37
CA HIS A 262 -5.11 40.69 8.61
C HIS A 262 -5.43 39.54 9.60
N TYR A 263 -6.20 38.53 9.19
CA TYR A 263 -6.63 37.42 10.05
C TYR A 263 -6.02 36.09 9.62
N TRP A 264 -5.85 35.20 10.59
CA TRP A 264 -5.33 33.83 10.47
C TRP A 264 -6.40 32.89 9.94
N ILE A 265 -6.14 32.22 8.82
CA ILE A 265 -6.97 31.14 8.30
C ILE A 265 -5.97 30.09 7.81
N ASP A 266 -5.91 28.95 8.50
CA ASP A 266 -5.10 27.76 8.20
C ASP A 266 -3.57 27.89 8.36
N GLY A 267 -3.06 27.74 9.59
CA GLY A 267 -1.62 27.64 9.86
C GLY A 267 -1.30 26.53 10.87
N PRO A 268 -0.24 25.72 10.67
CA PRO A 268 0.17 24.69 11.62
C PRO A 268 0.65 25.26 12.96
N PHE A 269 0.25 24.63 14.06
CA PHE A 269 0.83 24.85 15.39
C PHE A 269 2.00 23.89 15.62
N HIS A 270 3.21 24.42 15.81
CA HIS A 270 4.41 23.61 16.03
C HIS A 270 4.92 23.73 17.48
N VAL A 271 5.14 22.58 18.12
CA VAL A 271 5.82 22.46 19.41
C VAL A 271 7.18 21.82 19.20
N GLN A 272 8.24 22.47 19.65
CA GLN A 272 9.57 21.89 19.69
C GLN A 272 9.91 21.40 21.09
N PHE A 273 10.29 20.13 21.21
CA PHE A 273 10.62 19.50 22.49
C PHE A 273 11.90 18.67 22.40
N ARG A 274 12.58 18.49 23.52
CA ARG A 274 13.73 17.56 23.63
C ARG A 274 13.21 16.21 24.12
N SER A 275 13.70 15.13 23.52
CA SER A 275 13.50 13.77 24.02
C SER A 275 14.73 13.35 24.85
N PRO A 276 14.74 13.51 26.19
CA PRO A 276 15.92 13.22 27.00
C PRO A 276 16.37 11.75 26.94
N ALA A 277 15.44 10.83 26.68
CA ALA A 277 15.71 9.45 26.29
C ALA A 277 14.66 8.98 25.29
N SER A 278 14.87 7.82 24.68
CA SER A 278 13.88 7.20 23.83
C SER A 278 12.74 6.61 24.65
N GLY A 279 11.55 6.58 24.07
CA GLY A 279 10.38 5.99 24.70
C GLY A 279 9.09 6.55 24.15
N TYR A 280 7.99 6.20 24.81
CA TYR A 280 6.69 6.75 24.47
C TYR A 280 6.53 8.12 25.13
N TYR A 281 6.08 9.08 24.33
CA TYR A 281 5.68 10.39 24.79
C TYR A 281 4.19 10.51 24.59
N ARG A 282 3.47 10.75 25.68
CA ARG A 282 2.04 11.06 25.66
C ARG A 282 1.88 12.54 25.30
N PHE A 283 1.11 12.80 24.27
CA PHE A 283 0.73 14.13 23.83
C PHE A 283 -0.73 14.34 24.20
N ILE A 284 -0.97 15.29 25.10
CA ILE A 284 -2.31 15.74 25.46
C ILE A 284 -2.50 17.11 24.81
N VAL A 285 -3.30 17.16 23.76
CA VAL A 285 -3.67 18.41 23.10
C VAL A 285 -5.00 18.87 23.68
N ARG A 286 -5.03 20.08 24.20
CA ARG A 286 -6.21 20.77 24.73
C ARG A 286 -6.44 22.02 23.91
N CYS A 287 -7.65 22.25 23.43
CA CYS A 287 -7.99 23.54 22.84
C CYS A 287 -9.44 23.88 23.15
N ARG A 288 -9.72 25.19 23.17
CA ARG A 288 -11.09 25.69 23.29
C ARG A 288 -11.37 26.64 22.13
N PRO A 289 -12.23 26.25 21.19
CA PRO A 289 -12.69 27.16 20.16
C PRO A 289 -13.73 28.13 20.73
N VAL A 290 -13.88 29.24 20.03
CA VAL A 290 -14.88 30.28 20.26
C VAL A 290 -15.65 30.40 18.95
N ASP A 291 -16.98 30.40 19.04
CA ASP A 291 -17.89 30.66 17.92
C ASP A 291 -17.80 29.63 16.77
N LEU A 292 -17.99 28.34 17.11
CA LEU A 292 -18.15 27.27 16.12
C LEU A 292 -19.61 27.19 15.68
N ASP A 293 -20.01 27.99 14.71
CA ASP A 293 -21.31 27.84 14.04
C ASP A 293 -21.47 26.41 13.46
N ASP A 294 -22.24 25.54 14.13
CA ASP A 294 -22.70 24.20 13.69
C ASP A 294 -21.63 23.28 13.02
N GLY A 295 -20.35 23.55 13.26
CA GLY A 295 -19.24 23.11 12.42
C GLY A 295 -18.38 22.04 13.07
N VAL A 296 -17.84 21.13 12.25
CA VAL A 296 -16.77 20.21 12.66
C VAL A 296 -15.41 20.86 12.41
N LEU A 297 -14.56 20.85 13.44
CA LEU A 297 -13.14 21.17 13.32
C LEU A 297 -12.36 19.89 13.10
N SER A 298 -11.55 19.86 12.06
CA SER A 298 -10.73 18.70 11.76
C SER A 298 -9.27 19.00 12.00
N PHE A 299 -8.60 18.08 12.68
CA PHE A 299 -7.22 18.20 13.09
C PHE A 299 -6.38 17.07 12.51
N ARG A 300 -5.13 17.39 12.20
CA ARG A 300 -4.07 16.44 11.90
C ARG A 300 -2.89 16.72 12.82
N PHE A 301 -2.50 15.72 13.59
CA PHE A 301 -1.37 15.76 14.49
C PHE A 301 -0.22 14.92 13.93
N THR A 302 0.97 15.51 13.89
CA THR A 302 2.19 14.83 13.44
C THR A 302 3.31 15.02 14.44
N VAL A 303 4.24 14.07 14.51
CA VAL A 303 5.47 14.16 15.32
C VAL A 303 6.65 13.80 14.42
N ASN A 304 7.61 14.71 14.29
CA ASN A 304 8.75 14.60 13.37
C ASN A 304 8.32 14.28 11.93
N ASN A 305 7.26 14.97 11.46
CA ASN A 305 6.61 14.78 10.16
C ASN A 305 5.96 13.40 9.96
N ARG A 306 5.91 12.54 10.98
CA ARG A 306 5.13 11.31 10.97
C ARG A 306 3.71 11.65 11.43
N GLN A 307 2.71 11.36 10.60
CA GLN A 307 1.31 11.50 11.01
C GLN A 307 1.02 10.55 12.17
N VAL A 308 0.38 11.08 13.22
CA VAL A 308 0.05 10.36 14.45
C VAL A 308 -1.46 10.15 14.55
N ALA A 309 -2.23 11.21 14.34
CA ALA A 309 -3.69 11.15 14.41
C ALA A 309 -4.31 12.17 13.46
N ASP A 310 -5.41 11.78 12.82
CA ASP A 310 -6.37 12.70 12.23
C ASP A 310 -7.69 12.52 13.01
N PHE A 311 -8.30 13.61 13.46
CA PHE A 311 -9.52 13.54 14.27
C PHE A 311 -10.43 14.74 14.04
N ASP A 312 -11.71 14.55 14.31
CA ASP A 312 -12.77 15.53 14.10
C ASP A 312 -13.44 15.87 15.42
N LEU A 313 -13.80 17.13 15.60
CA LEU A 313 -14.41 17.64 16.81
C LEU A 313 -15.63 18.50 16.50
N THR A 314 -16.69 18.27 17.26
CA THR A 314 -17.94 19.04 17.30
C THR A 314 -17.93 19.98 18.50
N GLU A 315 -18.88 20.93 18.57
CA GLU A 315 -19.04 21.81 19.73
C GLU A 315 -19.19 21.04 21.06
N GLU A 316 -19.82 19.85 21.02
CA GLU A 316 -20.00 19.01 22.21
C GLU A 316 -18.70 18.38 22.71
N ASP A 317 -17.75 18.08 21.82
CA ASP A 317 -16.46 17.46 22.16
C ASP A 317 -15.55 18.43 22.95
N PHE A 318 -15.86 19.73 22.92
CA PHE A 318 -15.11 20.76 23.67
C PHE A 318 -15.55 20.91 25.14
N LYS A 319 -16.51 20.10 25.63
CA LYS A 319 -17.01 20.18 27.01
C LYS A 319 -15.92 19.86 28.06
N ASP A 320 -14.98 18.96 27.75
CA ASP A 320 -13.93 18.50 28.69
C ASP A 320 -12.53 19.09 28.41
N GLY A 321 -12.35 19.78 27.29
CA GLY A 321 -11.12 20.50 26.93
C GLY A 321 -9.90 19.65 26.58
N VAL A 322 -9.96 18.30 26.62
CA VAL A 322 -8.95 17.39 26.02
C VAL A 322 -9.42 16.98 24.64
N LEU A 323 -8.56 17.11 23.64
CA LEU A 323 -8.89 16.90 22.22
C LEU A 323 -8.16 15.73 21.59
N LEU A 324 -6.91 15.54 22.00
CA LEU A 324 -6.12 14.40 21.61
C LEU A 324 -5.36 13.94 22.83
N ASP A 325 -5.40 12.65 23.07
CA ASP A 325 -4.58 11.99 24.07
C ASP A 325 -3.99 10.75 23.39
N THR A 326 -2.75 10.89 22.94
CA THR A 326 -2.09 9.85 22.14
C THR A 326 -0.66 9.65 22.60
N GLU A 327 -0.17 8.43 22.47
CA GLU A 327 1.22 8.12 22.75
C GLU A 327 1.96 7.84 21.44
N VAL A 328 3.20 8.36 21.36
CA VAL A 328 4.05 8.19 20.18
C VAL A 328 5.43 7.79 20.64
N PHE A 329 6.01 6.77 20.01
CA PHE A 329 7.41 6.47 20.23
C PHE A 329 8.28 7.56 19.60
N VAL A 330 9.11 8.21 20.41
CA VAL A 330 10.06 9.22 19.96
C VAL A 330 11.47 8.75 20.30
N PRO A 331 12.36 8.54 19.31
CA PRO A 331 13.73 8.16 19.58
C PRO A 331 14.49 9.31 20.22
N HIS A 332 15.52 8.99 21.00
CA HIS A 332 16.41 9.99 21.59
C HIS A 332 17.11 10.78 20.49
N ASN A 333 16.86 12.09 20.46
CA ASN A 333 17.49 13.02 19.54
C ASN A 333 18.22 14.13 20.28
N LYS A 334 19.47 14.41 19.87
CA LYS A 334 20.22 15.59 20.35
C LYS A 334 19.64 16.91 19.83
N LYS A 335 18.94 16.85 18.69
CA LYS A 335 18.17 17.97 18.12
C LYS A 335 16.75 17.98 18.68
N LEU A 336 16.08 19.12 18.55
CA LEU A 336 14.67 19.24 18.92
C LEU A 336 13.80 18.38 18.01
N ASN A 337 12.87 17.64 18.60
CA ASN A 337 11.75 17.02 17.91
C ASN A 337 10.66 18.08 17.67
N THR A 338 9.83 17.87 16.66
CA THR A 338 8.73 18.79 16.33
C THR A 338 7.43 18.02 16.37
N ALA A 339 6.49 18.42 17.22
CA ALA A 339 5.09 18.02 17.13
C ALA A 339 4.31 19.14 16.40
N GLU A 340 3.43 18.78 15.48
CA GLU A 340 2.69 19.73 14.66
C GLU A 340 1.20 19.37 14.67
N LEU A 341 0.37 20.33 15.05
CA LEU A 341 -1.08 20.27 14.96
C LEU A 341 -1.54 21.19 13.84
N THR A 342 -2.05 20.61 12.75
CA THR A 342 -2.73 21.32 11.68
C THR A 342 -4.23 21.20 11.88
N TRP A 343 -4.99 22.23 11.53
CA TRP A 343 -6.45 22.15 11.52
C TRP A 343 -7.03 22.75 10.24
N ARG A 344 -8.25 22.33 9.93
CA ARG A 344 -9.12 22.99 8.96
C ARG A 344 -10.50 23.14 9.58
N ASN A 345 -11.11 24.30 9.37
CA ASN A 345 -12.53 24.45 9.65
C ASN A 345 -13.30 23.76 8.50
N GLY A 346 -14.18 22.81 8.83
CA GLY A 346 -15.09 22.19 7.85
C GLY A 346 -16.02 23.21 7.17
N ILE A 347 -16.06 24.44 7.68
CA ILE A 347 -16.66 25.58 7.00
C ILE A 347 -15.64 26.10 5.99
N ARG A 348 -15.93 25.95 4.69
CA ARG A 348 -15.39 26.78 3.62
C ARG A 348 -15.78 28.25 3.89
N ALA A 349 -15.11 28.89 4.83
CA ALA A 349 -14.79 30.31 4.73
C ALA A 349 -13.74 30.40 3.62
N THR A 350 -14.15 30.11 2.38
CA THR A 350 -13.39 30.56 1.22
C THR A 350 -13.11 32.02 1.49
N ILE A 351 -11.83 32.43 1.43
CA ILE A 351 -11.44 33.83 1.42
C ILE A 351 -12.46 34.67 0.61
N PRO A 352 -12.98 34.20 -0.56
CA PRO A 352 -14.13 34.77 -1.26
C PRO A 352 -15.42 35.05 -0.45
N ARG A 353 -15.92 34.15 0.40
CA ARG A 353 -17.14 34.35 1.20
C ARG A 353 -16.93 35.37 2.33
N VAL A 354 -15.74 35.33 2.95
CA VAL A 354 -15.32 36.34 3.93
C VAL A 354 -15.19 37.69 3.22
N HIS A 355 -14.48 37.75 2.09
CA HIS A 355 -14.37 38.93 1.23
C HIS A 355 -15.74 39.44 0.77
N TYR A 356 -16.68 38.54 0.46
CA TYR A 356 -18.03 38.88 0.01
C TYR A 356 -18.89 39.45 1.15
N LYS A 357 -18.88 38.84 2.35
CA LYS A 357 -19.57 39.38 3.54
C LYS A 357 -19.00 40.75 3.90
N ILE A 358 -17.68 40.92 3.89
CA ILE A 358 -17.00 42.21 4.11
C ILE A 358 -17.39 43.22 3.03
N SER A 359 -17.36 42.83 1.75
CA SER A 359 -17.72 43.70 0.64
C SER A 359 -19.20 44.07 0.66
N LYS A 360 -20.07 43.21 1.18
CA LYS A 360 -21.49 43.50 1.38
C LYS A 360 -21.68 44.49 2.53
N LEU A 361 -21.10 44.22 3.70
CA LEU A 361 -21.16 45.12 4.86
C LEU A 361 -20.58 46.51 4.54
N ALA A 362 -19.47 46.56 3.79
CA ALA A 362 -18.84 47.78 3.32
C ALA A 362 -19.75 48.57 2.37
N ARG A 363 -20.47 47.89 1.46
CA ARG A 363 -21.45 48.52 0.58
C ARG A 363 -22.65 49.04 1.36
N ASP A 364 -23.14 48.28 2.32
CA ASP A 364 -24.28 48.66 3.17
C ASP A 364 -23.93 49.85 4.08
N GLN A 365 -22.65 50.05 4.41
CA GLN A 365 -22.12 51.23 5.11
C GLN A 365 -21.59 52.34 4.18
N GLY A 366 -21.76 52.22 2.86
CA GLY A 366 -21.39 53.25 1.89
C GLY A 366 -19.90 53.38 1.54
N ILE A 367 -19.07 52.40 1.88
CA ILE A 367 -17.61 52.38 1.68
C ILE A 367 -17.28 51.86 0.25
N LYS A 368 -16.58 52.67 -0.55
CA LYS A 368 -16.19 52.32 -1.94
C LYS A 368 -14.99 51.36 -1.97
N SER A 369 -15.11 50.29 -2.76
CA SER A 369 -14.23 49.09 -2.80
C SER A 369 -12.81 49.28 -3.37
N GLY A 370 -12.19 50.45 -3.23
CA GLY A 370 -10.89 50.77 -3.83
C GLY A 370 -9.83 51.35 -2.88
N ARG A 371 -10.15 51.56 -1.60
CA ARG A 371 -9.18 51.94 -0.56
C ARG A 371 -9.07 50.80 0.44
N ALA A 372 -7.83 50.43 0.78
CA ALA A 372 -7.54 49.44 1.80
C ALA A 372 -8.40 49.69 3.05
N PHE A 373 -9.08 48.64 3.52
CA PHE A 373 -9.94 48.66 4.71
C PHE A 373 -9.09 49.01 5.94
N THR A 374 -9.19 50.25 6.44
CA THR A 374 -8.48 50.73 7.64
C THR A 374 -9.37 50.77 8.89
N HIS A 375 -10.66 50.42 8.80
CA HIS A 375 -11.55 50.25 9.94
C HIS A 375 -12.48 49.06 9.70
N TRP A 376 -12.50 48.15 10.67
CA TRP A 376 -13.36 46.97 10.71
C TRP A 376 -14.46 47.17 11.75
N PRO A 377 -15.66 46.61 11.56
CA PRO A 377 -16.69 46.60 12.60
C PRO A 377 -16.21 45.78 13.79
N GLU A 378 -16.27 46.33 15.00
CA GLU A 378 -15.89 45.67 16.25
C GLU A 378 -16.82 44.49 16.62
N GLU A 379 -17.93 44.30 15.90
CA GLU A 379 -19.05 43.42 16.28
C GLU A 379 -19.07 42.05 15.58
N VAL A 380 -18.05 41.68 14.80
CA VAL A 380 -17.97 40.35 14.18
C VAL A 380 -16.96 39.47 14.91
N GLU A 381 -17.44 38.66 15.86
CA GLU A 381 -16.68 37.52 16.36
C GLU A 381 -16.55 36.47 15.23
N TRP A 382 -15.37 35.86 15.10
CA TRP A 382 -15.07 34.83 14.09
C TRP A 382 -14.68 33.55 14.81
N PRO A 383 -14.80 32.37 14.17
CA PRO A 383 -14.30 31.13 14.74
C PRO A 383 -12.80 31.22 15.01
N HIS A 384 -12.38 31.19 16.27
CA HIS A 384 -10.96 31.21 16.68
C HIS A 384 -10.73 30.31 17.88
N PHE A 385 -9.48 29.93 18.15
CA PHE A 385 -9.13 29.25 19.40
C PHE A 385 -8.85 30.29 20.49
N ARG A 386 -9.48 30.12 21.67
CA ARG A 386 -9.17 30.92 22.86
C ARG A 386 -7.82 30.54 23.44
N TYR A 387 -7.51 29.25 23.44
CA TYR A 387 -6.20 28.72 23.76
C TYR A 387 -5.96 27.39 23.05
N VAL A 388 -4.68 27.09 22.82
CA VAL A 388 -4.18 25.75 22.52
C VAL A 388 -3.11 25.44 23.55
N GLN A 389 -3.28 24.32 24.26
CA GLN A 389 -2.31 23.79 25.19
C GLN A 389 -1.88 22.41 24.70
N VAL A 390 -0.59 22.17 24.58
CA VAL A 390 -0.05 20.83 24.34
C VAL A 390 0.74 20.43 25.55
N GLU A 391 0.42 19.31 26.17
CA GLU A 391 1.24 18.70 27.20
C GLU A 391 1.98 17.52 26.60
N VAL A 392 3.29 17.48 26.79
CA VAL A 392 4.13 16.35 26.41
C VAL A 392 4.63 15.71 27.69
N GLU A 393 4.23 14.46 27.92
CA GLU A 393 4.63 13.67 29.07
C GLU A 393 5.47 12.47 28.62
N GLY A 394 6.69 12.36 29.11
CA GLY A 394 7.56 11.23 28.80
C GLY A 394 9.01 11.49 29.18
N PRO A 395 9.92 10.55 28.87
CA PRO A 395 9.67 9.26 28.22
C PRO A 395 9.00 8.26 29.18
N ARG A 396 7.98 7.55 28.70
CA ARG A 396 7.38 6.37 29.34
C ARG A 396 8.03 5.10 28.78
N THR A 397 8.23 4.10 29.65
CA THR A 397 8.91 2.83 29.33
C THR A 397 8.04 1.86 28.52
N THR A 398 6.72 1.98 28.63
CA THR A 398 5.74 1.31 27.80
C THR A 398 4.75 2.37 27.31
N GLY A 399 4.39 2.32 26.03
CA GLY A 399 3.16 2.97 25.57
C GLY A 399 2.03 2.15 26.17
N GLY A 400 1.13 2.76 26.93
CA GLY A 400 0.08 2.14 27.73
C GLY A 400 -0.96 1.32 26.96
N SER A 401 -0.71 0.94 25.70
CA SER A 401 -1.59 0.13 24.86
C SER A 401 -0.90 -0.93 23.99
N ILE A 402 0.45 -0.96 23.89
CA ILE A 402 1.14 -1.90 23.00
C ILE A 402 1.61 -3.13 23.80
N GLU A 403 0.79 -4.18 23.79
CA GLU A 403 1.21 -5.50 24.19
C GLU A 403 2.34 -5.97 23.27
N ASN A 404 3.49 -6.29 23.87
CA ASN A 404 4.64 -6.82 23.15
C ASN A 404 5.22 -8.04 23.88
N ALA A 405 5.82 -8.94 23.10
CA ALA A 405 6.22 -10.26 23.58
C ALA A 405 7.37 -10.23 24.60
N THR A 406 8.16 -9.14 24.63
CA THR A 406 9.35 -9.01 25.48
C THR A 406 9.18 -8.06 26.68
N SER A 407 7.99 -7.49 26.89
CA SER A 407 7.67 -6.48 27.92
C SER A 407 8.08 -6.88 29.35
N SER A 408 7.99 -8.17 29.68
CA SER A 408 8.39 -8.73 30.98
C SER A 408 9.91 -8.80 31.20
N VAL A 409 10.72 -8.74 30.14
CA VAL A 409 12.18 -8.96 30.17
C VAL A 409 12.96 -7.69 29.86
N ILE A 410 12.42 -6.81 29.02
CA ILE A 410 13.05 -5.54 28.61
C ILE A 410 12.34 -4.37 29.30
N SER A 411 12.06 -4.53 30.59
CA SER A 411 11.66 -3.42 31.46
C SER A 411 12.89 -2.66 31.95
N SER A 412 12.72 -1.40 32.36
CA SER A 412 13.80 -0.59 32.95
C SER A 412 14.41 -1.23 34.20
N GLU A 413 13.62 -1.97 34.98
CA GLU A 413 14.08 -2.70 36.16
C GLU A 413 14.87 -3.96 35.76
N SER A 414 14.38 -4.72 34.77
CA SER A 414 15.00 -5.97 34.29
C SER A 414 16.33 -5.74 33.55
N LEU A 415 16.50 -4.62 32.83
CA LEU A 415 17.73 -4.29 32.09
C LEU A 415 18.98 -4.19 32.97
N SER A 416 18.82 -3.84 34.25
CA SER A 416 19.94 -3.73 35.20
C SER A 416 20.60 -5.08 35.51
N ASN A 417 19.83 -6.18 35.46
CA ASN A 417 20.27 -7.52 35.87
C ASN A 417 20.24 -8.57 34.73
N LEU A 418 19.70 -8.23 33.56
CA LEU A 418 19.60 -9.12 32.39
C LEU A 418 20.95 -9.74 31.95
N SER A 419 21.08 -11.06 31.98
CA SER A 419 22.25 -11.74 31.39
C SER A 419 22.11 -11.89 29.87
N ILE A 420 23.23 -12.11 29.17
CA ILE A 420 23.22 -12.41 27.73
C ILE A 420 22.39 -13.67 27.45
N GLU A 421 22.51 -14.68 28.31
CA GLU A 421 21.76 -15.94 28.20
C GLU A 421 20.26 -15.74 28.40
N GLN A 422 19.84 -14.91 29.36
CA GLN A 422 18.42 -14.57 29.56
C GLN A 422 17.85 -13.81 28.36
N LEU A 423 18.62 -12.86 27.79
CA LEU A 423 18.25 -12.12 26.58
C LEU A 423 18.02 -13.09 25.42
N VAL A 424 18.98 -13.97 25.14
CA VAL A 424 18.93 -14.92 24.02
C VAL A 424 17.76 -15.90 24.18
N ASN A 425 17.62 -16.54 25.35
CA ASN A 425 16.56 -17.52 25.59
C ASN A 425 15.15 -16.94 25.38
N ARG A 426 14.95 -15.65 25.67
CA ARG A 426 13.64 -15.01 25.52
C ARG A 426 13.38 -14.54 24.10
N ILE A 427 14.38 -13.93 23.46
CA ILE A 427 14.19 -13.28 22.15
C ILE A 427 14.28 -14.28 21.01
N LEU A 428 15.20 -15.25 21.08
CA LEU A 428 15.51 -16.11 19.95
C LEU A 428 14.29 -16.91 19.44
N PRO A 429 13.46 -17.55 20.30
CA PRO A 429 12.27 -18.28 19.84
C PRO A 429 11.24 -17.38 19.14
N LEU A 430 11.07 -16.16 19.67
CA LEU A 430 10.13 -15.18 19.13
C LEU A 430 10.62 -14.59 17.81
N ALA A 431 11.90 -14.21 17.75
CA ALA A 431 12.54 -13.64 16.57
C ALA A 431 12.62 -14.64 15.42
N PHE A 432 12.86 -15.92 15.72
CA PHE A 432 12.92 -16.98 14.70
C PHE A 432 11.55 -17.63 14.46
N ARG A 433 10.54 -17.27 15.27
CA ARG A 433 9.15 -17.74 15.17
C ARG A 433 9.02 -19.27 15.27
N ARG A 434 9.88 -19.89 16.07
CA ARG A 434 9.90 -21.34 16.32
C ARG A 434 10.59 -21.66 17.63
N ASP A 435 10.44 -22.90 18.09
CA ASP A 435 11.35 -23.43 19.10
C ASP A 435 12.79 -23.48 18.54
N VAL A 436 13.75 -23.15 19.39
CA VAL A 436 15.18 -23.07 19.07
C VAL A 436 15.94 -24.08 19.91
N ASP A 437 16.97 -24.68 19.34
CA ASP A 437 17.77 -25.67 20.06
C ASP A 437 18.86 -25.02 20.94
N ASP A 438 19.41 -25.81 21.88
CA ASP A 438 20.45 -25.32 22.79
C ASP A 438 21.74 -24.91 22.05
N ALA A 439 22.01 -25.46 20.86
CA ALA A 439 23.20 -25.12 20.09
C ALA A 439 23.06 -23.72 19.47
N GLU A 440 21.88 -23.37 18.96
CA GLU A 440 21.55 -22.02 18.51
C GLU A 440 21.63 -21.02 19.66
N ILE A 441 21.06 -21.35 20.83
CA ILE A 441 21.16 -20.49 22.02
C ILE A 441 22.62 -20.26 22.39
N ARG A 442 23.43 -21.32 22.51
CA ARG A 442 24.87 -21.21 22.83
C ARG A 442 25.62 -20.37 21.81
N HIS A 443 25.27 -20.47 20.52
CA HIS A 443 25.90 -19.68 19.46
C HIS A 443 25.73 -18.18 19.70
N TYR A 444 24.50 -17.70 19.93
CA TYR A 444 24.25 -16.28 20.16
C TYR A 444 24.78 -15.81 21.52
N VAL A 445 24.73 -16.66 22.55
CA VAL A 445 25.35 -16.35 23.86
C VAL A 445 26.87 -16.15 23.73
N ALA A 446 27.54 -16.99 22.94
CA ALA A 446 28.98 -16.90 22.70
C ALA A 446 29.38 -15.58 22.03
N ILE A 447 28.54 -15.00 21.17
CA ILE A 447 28.80 -13.70 20.53
C ILE A 447 28.94 -12.60 21.59
N GLY A 448 27.98 -12.51 22.52
CA GLY A 448 28.03 -11.52 23.60
C GLY A 448 29.15 -11.77 24.60
N GLN A 449 29.41 -13.03 24.94
CA GLN A 449 30.51 -13.41 25.83
C GLN A 449 31.87 -13.06 25.21
N SER A 450 32.06 -13.30 23.91
CA SER A 450 33.26 -12.91 23.19
C SER A 450 33.46 -11.40 23.19
N ALA A 451 32.39 -10.62 22.98
CA ALA A 451 32.47 -9.16 23.06
C ALA A 451 32.90 -8.69 24.45
N SER A 452 32.35 -9.32 25.50
CA SER A 452 32.72 -9.02 26.89
C SER A 452 34.18 -9.35 27.17
N ALA A 453 34.68 -10.49 26.66
CA ALA A 453 36.09 -10.87 26.77
C ALA A 453 37.03 -9.91 26.03
N ASP A 454 36.56 -9.33 24.92
CA ASP A 454 37.26 -8.30 24.14
C ASP A 454 37.16 -6.89 24.77
N GLY A 455 36.64 -6.78 26.00
CA GLY A 455 36.57 -5.54 26.77
C GLY A 455 35.35 -4.66 26.50
N ALA A 456 34.34 -5.14 25.79
CA ALA A 456 33.07 -4.43 25.65
C ALA A 456 32.37 -4.32 27.01
N SER A 457 31.69 -3.20 27.24
CA SER A 457 30.78 -3.07 28.38
C SER A 457 29.61 -4.07 28.27
N ARG A 458 28.97 -4.37 29.40
CA ARG A 458 27.79 -5.25 29.42
C ARG A 458 26.71 -4.79 28.43
N THR A 459 26.43 -3.49 28.39
CA THR A 459 25.44 -2.90 27.48
C THR A 459 25.83 -3.11 26.01
N GLU A 460 27.10 -2.88 25.66
CA GLU A 460 27.60 -3.13 24.31
C GLU A 460 27.51 -4.61 23.92
N ALA A 461 27.85 -5.53 24.83
CA ALA A 461 27.76 -6.97 24.59
C ALA A 461 26.31 -7.44 24.36
N LEU A 462 25.36 -6.93 25.15
CA LEU A 462 23.93 -7.20 24.97
C LEU A 462 23.42 -6.64 23.63
N ARG A 463 23.78 -5.39 23.29
CA ARG A 463 23.41 -4.76 22.02
C ARG A 463 23.96 -5.51 20.81
N LEU A 464 25.22 -5.93 20.88
CA LEU A 464 25.84 -6.72 19.81
C LEU A 464 25.13 -8.06 19.62
N THR A 465 24.78 -8.73 20.73
CA THR A 465 24.05 -10.01 20.69
C THR A 465 22.68 -9.83 20.04
N LEU A 466 21.92 -8.81 20.46
CA LEU A 466 20.62 -8.51 19.87
C LEU A 466 20.74 -8.15 18.38
N ALA A 467 21.70 -7.30 18.03
CA ALA A 467 21.94 -6.94 16.63
C ALA A 467 22.29 -8.20 15.80
N ALA A 468 23.08 -9.14 16.33
CA ALA A 468 23.37 -10.40 15.65
C ALA A 468 22.10 -11.23 15.39
N ILE A 469 21.20 -11.34 16.37
CA ILE A 469 19.91 -12.03 16.21
C ILE A 469 19.08 -11.36 15.10
N LEU A 470 18.99 -10.02 15.10
CA LEU A 470 18.19 -9.26 14.10
C LEU A 470 18.81 -9.21 12.69
N ASN A 471 20.04 -9.70 12.51
CA ASN A 471 20.65 -9.89 11.18
C ASN A 471 20.69 -11.37 10.76
N SER A 472 20.19 -12.28 11.59
CA SER A 472 20.10 -13.69 11.25
C SER A 472 19.17 -13.90 10.05
N PRO A 473 19.50 -14.79 9.10
CA PRO A 473 18.55 -15.25 8.08
C PRO A 473 17.23 -15.74 8.67
N HIS A 474 17.25 -16.41 9.83
CA HIS A 474 16.03 -16.89 10.50
C HIS A 474 15.13 -15.76 11.04
N PHE A 475 15.68 -14.56 11.26
CA PHE A 475 14.88 -13.38 11.58
C PHE A 475 14.42 -12.65 10.32
N LEU A 476 15.35 -12.43 9.36
CA LEU A 476 15.09 -11.66 8.15
C LEU A 476 14.20 -12.37 7.13
N TYR A 477 14.06 -13.70 7.22
CA TYR A 477 13.28 -14.52 6.30
C TYR A 477 12.21 -15.34 7.01
N LEU A 478 11.12 -15.60 6.28
CA LEU A 478 10.19 -16.69 6.59
C LEU A 478 10.83 -17.96 6.05
N VAL A 479 11.59 -18.62 6.93
CA VAL A 479 12.34 -19.84 6.59
C VAL A 479 11.36 -21.01 6.63
N GLU A 480 11.21 -21.66 5.49
CA GLU A 480 10.44 -22.88 5.32
C GLU A 480 11.38 -23.94 4.75
N GLU A 481 11.80 -24.87 5.58
CA GLU A 481 12.84 -25.83 5.26
C GLU A 481 12.24 -27.21 4.94
N PRO A 482 12.65 -27.83 3.82
CA PRO A 482 12.21 -29.19 3.54
C PRO A 482 12.71 -30.12 4.66
N PRO A 483 11.89 -31.08 5.12
CA PRO A 483 12.34 -32.13 6.02
C PRO A 483 13.62 -32.81 5.49
N SER A 484 14.49 -33.24 6.39
CA SER A 484 15.79 -33.84 6.04
C SER A 484 15.69 -35.08 5.13
N ASP A 485 14.53 -35.74 5.15
CA ASP A 485 14.15 -36.93 4.39
C ASP A 485 13.18 -36.63 3.23
N ALA A 486 12.81 -35.37 3.00
CA ALA A 486 11.91 -35.01 1.92
C ALA A 486 12.58 -35.22 0.56
N GLU A 487 11.92 -35.99 -0.32
CA GLU A 487 12.25 -36.01 -1.74
C GLU A 487 12.10 -34.60 -2.34
N ARG A 488 12.80 -34.30 -3.44
CA ARG A 488 12.61 -33.04 -4.16
C ARG A 488 11.15 -32.94 -4.61
N GLY A 489 10.41 -31.98 -4.06
CA GLY A 489 8.97 -31.85 -4.31
C GLY A 489 8.28 -30.98 -3.28
N SER A 490 6.94 -31.05 -3.28
CA SER A 490 6.14 -30.32 -2.30
C SER A 490 6.10 -31.04 -0.96
N TYR A 491 6.13 -30.28 0.14
CA TYR A 491 6.03 -30.84 1.49
C TYR A 491 5.05 -30.04 2.36
N GLN A 492 4.49 -30.71 3.37
CA GLN A 492 3.60 -30.08 4.35
C GLN A 492 4.40 -29.17 5.26
N LEU A 493 3.92 -27.95 5.44
CA LEU A 493 4.52 -27.04 6.42
C LEU A 493 4.40 -27.60 7.83
N THR A 494 5.44 -27.37 8.63
CA THR A 494 5.37 -27.53 10.07
C THR A 494 4.39 -26.53 10.67
N ASP A 495 3.87 -26.83 11.87
CA ASP A 495 2.94 -25.94 12.55
C ASP A 495 3.53 -24.55 12.87
N PHE A 496 4.85 -24.42 13.06
CA PHE A 496 5.52 -23.11 13.24
C PHE A 496 5.64 -22.32 11.93
N GLU A 497 5.94 -23.00 10.82
CA GLU A 497 5.95 -22.39 9.49
C GLU A 497 4.54 -21.95 9.09
N LEU A 498 3.53 -22.78 9.36
CA LEU A 498 2.12 -22.46 9.12
C LEU A 498 1.65 -21.29 9.99
N ALA A 499 2.05 -21.24 11.26
CA ALA A 499 1.79 -20.10 12.15
C ALA A 499 2.42 -18.81 11.61
N SER A 500 3.67 -18.88 11.16
CA SER A 500 4.36 -17.74 10.54
C SER A 500 3.66 -17.31 9.26
N ARG A 501 3.30 -18.24 8.37
CA ARG A 501 2.59 -17.90 7.13
C ARG A 501 1.23 -17.25 7.41
N LEU A 502 0.46 -17.79 8.37
CA LEU A 502 -0.83 -17.22 8.78
C LEU A 502 -0.70 -15.81 9.38
N SER A 503 0.26 -15.61 10.27
CA SER A 503 0.49 -14.30 10.93
C SER A 503 1.00 -13.23 9.96
N TYR A 504 1.93 -13.56 9.07
CA TYR A 504 2.39 -12.59 8.06
C TYR A 504 1.36 -12.35 6.96
N PHE A 505 0.50 -13.32 6.66
CA PHE A 505 -0.63 -13.11 5.76
C PHE A 505 -1.66 -12.12 6.35
N LEU A 506 -2.12 -12.34 7.58
CA LEU A 506 -3.24 -11.56 8.14
C LEU A 506 -2.81 -10.30 8.89
N TRP A 507 -1.66 -10.33 9.57
CA TRP A 507 -1.20 -9.26 10.46
C TRP A 507 0.14 -8.64 10.05
N SER A 508 0.79 -9.14 8.99
CA SER A 508 2.11 -8.68 8.53
C SER A 508 3.14 -8.62 9.66
N THR A 509 3.10 -9.56 10.60
CA THR A 509 3.95 -9.60 11.80
C THR A 509 4.02 -11.03 12.34
N MET A 510 4.82 -11.24 13.38
CA MET A 510 5.01 -12.53 14.04
C MET A 510 3.72 -13.10 14.68
N PRO A 511 3.65 -14.43 14.90
CA PRO A 511 2.58 -15.04 15.70
C PRO A 511 2.47 -14.45 17.11
N ASP A 512 1.26 -14.41 17.66
CA ASP A 512 1.05 -14.15 19.08
C ASP A 512 1.23 -15.43 19.92
N GLU A 513 1.18 -15.30 21.26
CA GLU A 513 1.41 -16.44 22.15
C GLU A 513 0.35 -17.55 21.97
N GLU A 514 -0.91 -17.21 21.66
CA GLU A 514 -1.93 -18.23 21.41
C GLU A 514 -1.56 -19.07 20.18
N LEU A 515 -1.21 -18.41 19.06
CA LEU A 515 -0.84 -19.11 17.84
C LEU A 515 0.46 -19.91 18.03
N PHE A 516 1.45 -19.38 18.75
CA PHE A 516 2.64 -20.14 19.14
C PHE A 516 2.31 -21.36 19.99
N ALA A 517 1.41 -21.24 20.98
CA ALA A 517 1.05 -22.34 21.84
C ALA A 517 0.36 -23.48 21.08
N VAL A 518 -0.52 -23.14 20.13
CA VAL A 518 -1.16 -24.12 19.25
C VAL A 518 -0.14 -24.78 18.32
N ALA A 519 0.80 -24.01 17.78
CA ALA A 519 1.86 -24.53 16.92
C ALA A 519 2.82 -25.48 17.66
N ARG A 520 3.24 -25.09 18.87
CA ARG A 520 4.04 -25.91 19.78
C ARG A 520 3.34 -27.22 20.16
N ALA A 521 2.01 -27.17 20.31
CA ALA A 521 1.18 -28.34 20.56
C ALA A 521 0.95 -29.23 19.33
N ARG A 522 1.44 -28.85 18.14
CA ARG A 522 1.27 -29.55 16.86
C ARG A 522 -0.20 -29.79 16.50
N LYS A 523 -1.04 -28.78 16.71
CA LYS A 523 -2.48 -28.82 16.43
C LYS A 523 -2.90 -27.93 15.27
N LEU A 524 -2.10 -26.93 14.89
CA LEU A 524 -2.47 -25.91 13.91
C LEU A 524 -2.73 -26.48 12.52
N SER A 525 -2.00 -27.52 12.12
CA SER A 525 -2.22 -28.20 10.83
C SER A 525 -3.58 -28.90 10.69
N LYS A 526 -4.35 -29.04 11.79
CA LYS A 526 -5.72 -29.56 11.75
C LYS A 526 -6.66 -28.50 11.16
N PRO A 527 -7.48 -28.83 10.14
CA PRO A 527 -8.36 -27.87 9.47
C PRO A 527 -9.22 -27.02 10.41
N GLU A 528 -9.86 -27.63 11.41
CA GLU A 528 -10.72 -26.90 12.37
C GLU A 528 -9.93 -25.93 13.27
N GLU A 529 -8.70 -26.29 13.62
CA GLU A 529 -7.83 -25.44 14.43
C GLU A 529 -7.33 -24.24 13.62
N LEU A 530 -6.88 -24.51 12.39
CA LEU A 530 -6.42 -23.48 11.45
C LEU A 530 -7.54 -22.48 11.15
N ARG A 531 -8.75 -22.99 10.88
CA ARG A 531 -9.94 -22.17 10.66
C ARG A 531 -10.24 -21.28 11.87
N ARG A 532 -10.25 -21.85 13.07
CA ARG A 532 -10.52 -21.09 14.30
C ARG A 532 -9.49 -19.98 14.52
N GLN A 533 -8.20 -20.27 14.31
CA GLN A 533 -7.15 -19.26 14.46
C GLN A 533 -7.26 -18.16 13.39
N ALA A 534 -7.56 -18.50 12.13
CA ALA A 534 -7.78 -17.50 11.09
C ALA A 534 -8.97 -16.57 11.40
N GLU A 535 -10.11 -17.13 11.86
CA GLU A 535 -11.29 -16.34 12.26
C GLU A 535 -11.00 -15.42 13.44
N ARG A 536 -10.31 -15.92 14.47
CA ARG A 536 -9.85 -15.11 15.62
C ARG A 536 -8.98 -13.95 15.16
N MET A 537 -8.00 -14.24 14.31
CA MET A 537 -7.04 -13.25 13.84
C MET A 537 -7.68 -12.19 12.94
N LEU A 538 -8.69 -12.55 12.13
CA LEU A 538 -9.45 -11.58 11.33
C LEU A 538 -10.28 -10.60 12.17
N ALA A 539 -10.73 -11.03 13.35
CA ALA A 539 -11.46 -10.19 14.29
C ALA A 539 -10.55 -9.23 15.09
N ASP A 540 -9.25 -9.51 15.13
CA ASP A 540 -8.26 -8.67 15.82
C ASP A 540 -7.99 -7.36 15.05
N PRO A 541 -7.80 -6.21 15.74
CA PRO A 541 -7.44 -4.95 15.10
C PRO A 541 -6.21 -5.02 14.19
N LYS A 542 -5.25 -5.92 14.44
CA LYS A 542 -4.07 -6.14 13.59
C LYS A 542 -4.43 -6.58 12.17
N ALA A 543 -5.62 -7.15 11.95
CA ALA A 543 -6.08 -7.53 10.61
C ALA A 543 -6.30 -6.32 9.68
N ALA A 544 -6.27 -5.08 10.19
CA ALA A 544 -6.18 -3.89 9.34
C ALA A 544 -4.90 -3.89 8.48
N GLU A 545 -3.84 -4.59 8.88
CA GLU A 545 -2.62 -4.75 8.06
C GLU A 545 -2.89 -5.51 6.75
N LEU A 546 -3.91 -6.39 6.70
CA LEU A 546 -4.33 -7.00 5.44
C LEU A 546 -4.89 -5.94 4.47
N SER A 547 -5.64 -4.97 4.97
CA SER A 547 -6.16 -3.84 4.18
C SER A 547 -5.01 -2.95 3.68
N GLU A 548 -4.03 -2.69 4.53
CA GLU A 548 -2.86 -1.86 4.22
C GLU A 548 -1.80 -2.54 3.34
N GLY A 549 -1.68 -3.86 3.41
CA GLY A 549 -0.78 -4.67 2.59
C GLY A 549 -1.45 -5.11 1.30
N PHE A 550 -2.44 -5.99 1.41
CA PHE A 550 -3.16 -6.53 0.26
C PHE A 550 -4.08 -5.49 -0.38
N GLY A 551 -4.93 -4.82 0.40
CA GLY A 551 -5.94 -3.88 -0.15
C GLY A 551 -5.31 -2.73 -0.95
N VAL A 552 -4.30 -2.08 -0.38
CA VAL A 552 -3.52 -1.03 -1.08
C VAL A 552 -2.81 -1.58 -2.31
N GLY A 553 -2.11 -2.72 -2.18
CA GLY A 553 -1.35 -3.33 -3.28
C GLY A 553 -2.24 -3.80 -4.44
N TRP A 554 -3.37 -4.42 -4.14
CA TRP A 554 -4.35 -4.89 -5.12
C TRP A 554 -5.00 -3.72 -5.86
N THR A 555 -5.48 -2.70 -5.13
CA THR A 555 -6.17 -1.56 -5.77
C THR A 555 -5.21 -0.59 -6.45
N GLY A 556 -3.91 -0.62 -6.08
CA GLY A 556 -2.90 0.34 -6.54
C GLY A 556 -3.04 1.72 -5.88
N ALA A 557 -3.64 1.78 -4.69
CA ALA A 557 -3.94 3.04 -4.00
C ALA A 557 -2.70 3.88 -3.67
N ASP A 558 -1.55 3.24 -3.50
CA ASP A 558 -0.25 3.89 -3.28
C ASP A 558 0.15 4.83 -4.43
N ARG A 559 -0.23 4.48 -5.66
CA ARG A 559 0.08 5.26 -6.88
C ARG A 559 -0.71 6.57 -6.95
N ILE A 560 -1.87 6.66 -6.29
CA ILE A 560 -2.76 7.84 -6.33
C ILE A 560 -2.01 9.10 -5.89
N ARG A 561 -1.15 9.00 -4.87
CA ARG A 561 -0.36 10.12 -4.35
C ARG A 561 0.64 10.68 -5.37
N GLY A 562 1.06 9.87 -6.35
CA GLY A 562 1.96 10.28 -7.43
C GLY A 562 1.26 10.95 -8.61
N VAL A 563 -0.08 10.93 -8.65
CA VAL A 563 -0.87 11.48 -9.76
C VAL A 563 -1.45 12.83 -9.39
N MET A 564 -1.14 13.84 -10.23
CA MET A 564 -1.62 15.21 -10.05
C MET A 564 -2.38 15.68 -11.30
N PRO A 565 -3.69 15.95 -11.20
CA PRO A 565 -4.44 16.64 -12.24
C PRO A 565 -3.90 18.06 -12.49
N GLU A 566 -4.17 18.60 -13.67
CA GLU A 566 -3.75 19.94 -14.07
C GLU A 566 -4.37 21.01 -13.15
N PRO A 567 -3.57 21.72 -12.32
CA PRO A 567 -4.09 22.63 -11.30
C PRO A 567 -4.97 23.74 -11.86
N PHE A 568 -4.71 24.20 -13.09
CA PHE A 568 -5.52 25.26 -13.72
C PHE A 568 -6.93 24.79 -14.12
N LEU A 569 -7.13 23.50 -14.40
CA LEU A 569 -8.43 22.95 -14.82
C LEU A 569 -9.33 22.65 -13.61
N PHE A 570 -8.76 22.19 -12.51
CA PHE A 570 -9.49 21.75 -11.32
C PHE A 570 -9.31 22.71 -10.13
N LYS A 571 -8.99 23.96 -10.43
CA LYS A 571 -8.77 25.02 -9.44
C LYS A 571 -9.99 25.16 -8.52
N ASN A 572 -9.73 25.32 -7.22
CA ASN A 572 -10.73 25.42 -6.15
C ASN A 572 -11.52 24.15 -5.86
N VAL A 573 -11.24 23.01 -6.52
CA VAL A 573 -11.85 21.71 -6.20
C VAL A 573 -10.78 20.75 -5.73
N PHE A 574 -9.73 20.55 -6.53
CA PHE A 574 -8.63 19.65 -6.20
C PHE A 574 -7.69 20.29 -5.17
N SER A 575 -7.80 19.86 -3.92
CA SER A 575 -6.98 20.33 -2.79
C SER A 575 -6.13 19.18 -2.24
N THR A 576 -5.05 19.50 -1.51
CA THR A 576 -4.21 18.49 -0.85
C THR A 576 -5.01 17.55 0.05
N ALA A 577 -6.03 18.04 0.76
CA ALA A 577 -6.85 17.18 1.62
C ALA A 577 -7.78 16.25 0.82
N LEU A 578 -8.28 16.71 -0.33
CA LEU A 578 -9.04 15.83 -1.23
C LEU A 578 -8.14 14.74 -1.77
N HIS A 579 -6.92 15.09 -2.20
CA HIS A 579 -5.94 14.14 -2.72
C HIS A 579 -5.50 13.11 -1.67
N ASP A 580 -5.24 13.54 -0.44
CA ASP A 580 -4.97 12.65 0.69
C ASP A 580 -6.15 11.69 0.94
N SER A 581 -7.38 12.19 0.85
CA SER A 581 -8.60 11.40 1.08
C SER A 581 -8.82 10.39 -0.06
N MET A 582 -8.62 10.79 -1.31
CA MET A 582 -8.64 9.91 -2.49
C MET A 582 -7.65 8.76 -2.36
N ALA A 583 -6.46 9.00 -1.78
CA ALA A 583 -5.44 7.97 -1.60
C ALA A 583 -5.76 6.96 -0.48
N ARG A 584 -6.60 7.33 0.51
CA ARG A 584 -7.03 6.44 1.60
C ARG A 584 -8.35 5.73 1.33
N GLU A 585 -9.23 6.32 0.54
CA GLU A 585 -10.56 5.77 0.23
C GLU A 585 -10.56 4.27 -0.13
N PRO A 586 -9.64 3.75 -1.00
CA PRO A 586 -9.65 2.34 -1.34
C PRO A 586 -9.33 1.42 -0.15
N SER A 587 -8.38 1.78 0.72
CA SER A 587 -8.01 0.95 1.88
C SER A 587 -9.07 1.00 2.98
N GLU A 588 -9.69 2.16 3.22
CA GLU A 588 -10.80 2.34 4.16
C GLU A 588 -12.07 1.58 3.72
N PHE A 589 -12.34 1.59 2.41
CA PHE A 589 -13.43 0.81 1.81
C PHE A 589 -13.17 -0.70 1.94
N PHE A 590 -11.95 -1.15 1.60
CA PHE A 590 -11.54 -2.55 1.75
C PHE A 590 -11.65 -3.01 3.21
N ASP A 591 -11.15 -2.22 4.15
CA ASP A 591 -11.22 -2.54 5.57
C ASP A 591 -12.66 -2.65 6.07
N THR A 592 -13.56 -1.78 5.58
CA THR A 592 -14.99 -1.87 5.91
C THR A 592 -15.61 -3.16 5.37
N VAL A 593 -15.31 -3.56 4.13
CA VAL A 593 -15.79 -4.83 3.56
C VAL A 593 -15.28 -6.03 4.37
N ARG A 594 -14.01 -6.01 4.77
CA ARG A 594 -13.39 -7.04 5.62
C ARG A 594 -14.02 -7.09 7.01
N ARG A 595 -13.97 -5.98 7.76
CA ARG A 595 -14.38 -5.88 9.16
C ARG A 595 -15.86 -6.19 9.37
N GLU A 596 -16.71 -5.82 8.42
CA GLU A 596 -18.14 -6.12 8.47
C GLU A 596 -18.50 -7.45 7.77
N ASN A 597 -17.51 -8.22 7.31
CA ASN A 597 -17.68 -9.48 6.58
C ASN A 597 -18.72 -9.36 5.45
N ARG A 598 -18.59 -8.32 4.63
CA ARG A 598 -19.48 -8.05 3.50
C ARG A 598 -19.19 -8.98 2.32
N SER A 599 -20.08 -8.96 1.35
CA SER A 599 -19.87 -9.71 0.11
C SER A 599 -18.73 -9.08 -0.67
N LEU A 600 -17.86 -9.89 -1.26
CA LEU A 600 -16.78 -9.46 -2.16
C LEU A 600 -17.34 -8.74 -3.38
N ILE A 601 -18.60 -9.00 -3.75
CA ILE A 601 -19.29 -8.32 -4.85
C ILE A 601 -19.45 -6.82 -4.57
N ASN A 602 -19.38 -6.39 -3.30
CA ASN A 602 -19.36 -4.97 -2.96
C ASN A 602 -18.18 -4.20 -3.58
N PHE A 603 -17.11 -4.87 -4.00
CA PHE A 603 -16.02 -4.23 -4.76
C PHE A 603 -16.41 -3.88 -6.21
N ILE A 604 -17.39 -4.58 -6.78
CA ILE A 604 -17.97 -4.27 -8.10
C ILE A 604 -19.05 -3.20 -7.94
N ASP A 605 -20.01 -3.45 -7.05
CA ASP A 605 -21.15 -2.58 -6.83
C ASP A 605 -21.63 -2.63 -5.38
N SER A 606 -21.84 -1.45 -4.78
CA SER A 606 -22.24 -1.32 -3.38
C SER A 606 -23.29 -0.24 -3.22
N ASP A 607 -24.20 -0.46 -2.27
CA ASP A 607 -25.21 0.48 -1.78
C ASP A 607 -24.63 1.49 -0.78
N PHE A 608 -23.31 1.51 -0.59
CA PHE A 608 -22.61 2.41 0.31
C PHE A 608 -21.27 2.86 -0.26
N VAL A 609 -20.73 3.94 0.30
CA VAL A 609 -19.35 4.41 0.15
C VAL A 609 -18.70 4.60 1.51
N VAL A 610 -17.36 4.68 1.56
CA VAL A 610 -16.61 4.99 2.78
C VAL A 610 -15.81 6.26 2.53
N ILE A 611 -16.30 7.38 3.08
CA ILE A 611 -15.83 8.72 2.72
C ILE A 611 -15.71 9.63 3.94
N ASN A 612 -14.98 10.72 3.78
CA ASN A 612 -14.90 11.86 4.68
C ASN A 612 -15.38 13.14 3.97
N ALA A 613 -15.35 14.30 4.63
CA ALA A 613 -15.93 15.53 4.08
C ALA A 613 -15.34 15.99 2.73
N PRO A 614 -14.00 15.96 2.49
CA PRO A 614 -13.47 16.27 1.17
C PRO A 614 -14.08 15.43 0.04
N LEU A 615 -14.22 14.12 0.24
CA LEU A 615 -14.81 13.22 -0.74
C LEU A 615 -16.33 13.42 -0.84
N ALA A 616 -17.02 13.67 0.27
CA ALA A 616 -18.45 13.93 0.29
C ALA A 616 -18.81 15.21 -0.49
N GLU A 617 -18.01 16.28 -0.39
CA GLU A 617 -18.18 17.49 -1.20
C GLU A 617 -18.02 17.20 -2.70
N LEU A 618 -17.02 16.38 -3.07
CA LEU A 618 -16.82 15.96 -4.45
C LEU A 618 -17.97 15.07 -4.95
N TYR A 619 -18.49 14.19 -4.10
CA TYR A 619 -19.55 13.24 -4.43
C TYR A 619 -20.95 13.84 -4.35
N GLN A 620 -21.07 15.05 -3.82
CA GLN A 620 -22.34 15.73 -3.56
C GLN A 620 -23.22 14.93 -2.59
N ILE A 621 -22.60 14.36 -1.55
CA ILE A 621 -23.27 13.64 -0.47
C ILE A 621 -23.29 14.53 0.76
N ASP A 622 -24.48 14.92 1.20
CA ASP A 622 -24.66 15.77 2.37
C ASP A 622 -24.47 15.00 3.69
N GLY A 623 -24.30 15.73 4.79
CA GLY A 623 -24.29 15.16 6.15
C GLY A 623 -22.95 14.57 6.61
N VAL A 624 -21.94 14.48 5.75
CA VAL A 624 -20.58 14.06 6.13
C VAL A 624 -19.74 15.26 6.49
N LYS A 625 -19.19 15.26 7.71
CA LYS A 625 -18.34 16.34 8.22
C LYS A 625 -17.01 15.78 8.72
N GLY A 626 -15.93 16.50 8.45
CA GLY A 626 -14.58 16.22 8.96
C GLY A 626 -13.71 15.24 8.15
N PHE A 627 -12.52 14.89 8.64
CA PHE A 627 -11.54 14.00 7.98
C PHE A 627 -11.69 12.51 8.30
N ALA A 628 -12.44 12.14 9.33
CA ALA A 628 -12.68 10.74 9.67
C ALA A 628 -13.55 10.07 8.61
N PHE A 629 -13.06 8.94 8.07
CA PHE A 629 -13.79 8.11 7.13
C PHE A 629 -14.96 7.43 7.84
N ARG A 630 -16.10 7.39 7.14
CA ARG A 630 -17.30 6.70 7.61
C ARG A 630 -18.03 6.07 6.45
N LYS A 631 -18.67 4.94 6.74
CA LYS A 631 -19.61 4.31 5.82
C LYS A 631 -20.86 5.19 5.69
N VAL A 632 -21.28 5.47 4.48
CA VAL A 632 -22.47 6.26 4.16
C VAL A 632 -23.28 5.50 3.12
N ASP A 633 -24.56 5.28 3.41
CA ASP A 633 -25.48 4.65 2.47
C ASP A 633 -25.75 5.59 1.29
N LEU A 634 -25.80 5.03 0.09
CA LEU A 634 -26.02 5.77 -1.14
C LEU A 634 -27.53 5.92 -1.43
N PRO A 635 -27.96 7.07 -1.96
CA PRO A 635 -29.27 7.18 -2.60
C PRO A 635 -29.41 6.20 -3.77
N ASP A 636 -30.62 5.73 -4.05
CA ASP A 636 -30.91 4.75 -5.12
C ASP A 636 -30.48 5.22 -6.52
N ASP A 637 -30.45 6.54 -6.75
CA ASP A 637 -30.05 7.16 -8.03
C ASP A 637 -28.56 7.53 -8.09
N SER A 638 -27.78 7.20 -7.06
CA SER A 638 -26.37 7.53 -7.04
C SER A 638 -25.57 6.75 -8.09
N PRO A 639 -24.71 7.41 -8.89
CA PRO A 639 -23.80 6.70 -9.79
C PRO A 639 -22.60 6.08 -9.06
N ARG A 640 -22.53 6.17 -7.72
CA ARG A 640 -21.41 5.67 -6.90
C ARG A 640 -21.62 4.20 -6.51
N GLY A 641 -20.65 3.65 -5.78
CA GLY A 641 -20.65 2.26 -5.33
C GLY A 641 -19.60 1.43 -6.06
N GLY A 642 -18.91 0.56 -5.33
CA GLY A 642 -17.77 -0.22 -5.82
C GLY A 642 -16.50 0.59 -6.08
N LEU A 643 -15.41 -0.12 -6.39
CA LEU A 643 -14.06 0.45 -6.58
C LEU A 643 -13.98 1.36 -7.81
N LEU A 644 -14.63 0.98 -8.92
CA LEU A 644 -14.51 1.68 -10.21
C LEU A 644 -15.12 3.09 -10.21
N THR A 645 -15.87 3.45 -9.16
CA THR A 645 -16.50 4.77 -9.02
C THR A 645 -15.80 5.69 -8.01
N GLN A 646 -14.70 5.21 -7.40
CA GLN A 646 -13.91 5.96 -6.43
C GLN A 646 -13.04 7.03 -7.11
N ALA A 647 -12.98 8.23 -6.52
CA ALA A 647 -12.30 9.38 -7.08
C ALA A 647 -10.81 9.14 -7.28
N GLY A 648 -10.15 8.47 -6.33
CA GLY A 648 -8.74 8.17 -6.43
C GLY A 648 -8.41 7.25 -7.61
N ILE A 649 -9.22 6.20 -7.81
CA ILE A 649 -9.08 5.27 -8.94
C ILE A 649 -9.35 5.99 -10.26
N LEU A 650 -10.42 6.77 -10.35
CA LEU A 650 -10.76 7.55 -11.55
C LEU A 650 -9.69 8.59 -11.90
N THR A 651 -9.03 9.15 -10.89
CA THR A 651 -7.92 10.10 -11.06
C THR A 651 -6.66 9.41 -11.57
N MET A 652 -6.26 8.30 -10.92
CA MET A 652 -5.08 7.53 -11.32
C MET A 652 -5.19 6.95 -12.74
N THR A 653 -6.42 6.65 -13.17
CA THR A 653 -6.71 6.10 -14.50
C THR A 653 -7.02 7.17 -15.56
N SER A 654 -6.73 8.44 -15.29
CA SER A 654 -6.89 9.55 -16.23
C SER A 654 -5.55 10.15 -16.67
N GLU A 655 -5.57 11.07 -17.63
CA GLU A 655 -4.45 11.99 -17.87
C GLU A 655 -4.60 13.25 -17.00
N ALA A 656 -3.53 14.02 -16.84
CA ALA A 656 -3.57 15.25 -16.04
C ALA A 656 -4.65 16.24 -16.50
N THR A 657 -4.93 16.30 -17.81
CA THR A 657 -5.85 17.27 -18.41
C THR A 657 -7.17 16.69 -18.90
N ARG A 658 -7.32 15.36 -18.96
CA ARG A 658 -8.46 14.70 -19.61
C ARG A 658 -8.66 13.27 -19.12
N THR A 659 -9.83 12.69 -19.38
CA THR A 659 -10.10 11.28 -19.12
C THR A 659 -9.29 10.38 -20.07
N SER A 660 -9.17 9.11 -19.69
CA SER A 660 -8.54 8.08 -20.52
C SER A 660 -9.34 6.78 -20.45
N PRO A 661 -10.28 6.54 -21.39
CA PRO A 661 -11.00 5.27 -21.50
C PRO A 661 -10.04 4.07 -21.55
N VAL A 662 -8.92 4.21 -22.27
CA VAL A 662 -7.93 3.13 -22.42
C VAL A 662 -7.33 2.76 -21.05
N LYS A 663 -6.85 3.74 -20.26
CA LYS A 663 -6.29 3.46 -18.92
C LYS A 663 -7.33 2.90 -17.96
N ARG A 664 -8.57 3.40 -18.00
CA ARG A 664 -9.70 2.89 -17.19
C ARG A 664 -10.04 1.44 -17.53
N GLY A 665 -10.10 1.11 -18.82
CA GLY A 665 -10.33 -0.26 -19.29
C GLY A 665 -9.20 -1.21 -18.92
N ILE A 666 -7.94 -0.78 -19.09
CA ILE A 666 -6.76 -1.54 -18.65
C ILE A 666 -6.82 -1.82 -17.15
N TYR A 667 -7.14 -0.81 -16.33
CA TYR A 667 -7.27 -0.97 -14.89
C TYR A 667 -8.33 -2.01 -14.52
N LEU A 668 -9.50 -1.99 -15.15
CA LEU A 668 -10.54 -2.99 -14.92
C LEU A 668 -10.02 -4.39 -15.26
N LEU A 669 -9.44 -4.57 -16.44
CA LEU A 669 -8.91 -5.86 -16.89
C LEU A 669 -7.80 -6.38 -15.98
N GLU A 670 -6.85 -5.53 -15.60
CA GLU A 670 -5.69 -5.88 -14.77
C GLU A 670 -6.05 -6.13 -13.31
N THR A 671 -6.88 -5.26 -12.72
CA THR A 671 -7.14 -5.26 -11.27
C THR A 671 -8.40 -6.03 -10.89
N ILE A 672 -9.50 -5.89 -11.65
CA ILE A 672 -10.78 -6.54 -11.34
C ILE A 672 -10.81 -7.97 -11.87
N PHE A 673 -10.32 -8.20 -13.09
CA PHE A 673 -10.31 -9.55 -13.68
C PHE A 673 -8.98 -10.28 -13.57
N ASN A 674 -7.89 -9.63 -13.17
CA ASN A 674 -6.54 -10.20 -13.21
C ASN A 674 -6.13 -10.72 -14.60
N ARG A 675 -6.58 -10.05 -15.67
CA ARG A 675 -6.30 -10.38 -17.07
C ARG A 675 -5.79 -9.14 -17.82
N PRO A 676 -4.59 -8.65 -17.50
CA PRO A 676 -4.04 -7.48 -18.17
C PRO A 676 -3.96 -7.72 -19.69
N PRO A 677 -4.25 -6.69 -20.51
CA PRO A 677 -4.08 -6.79 -21.95
C PRO A 677 -2.60 -6.92 -22.33
N ASP A 678 -2.35 -7.39 -23.55
CA ASP A 678 -0.99 -7.49 -24.09
C ASP A 678 -0.39 -6.08 -24.27
N PRO A 679 0.95 -5.93 -24.16
CA PRO A 679 1.60 -4.65 -24.38
C PRO A 679 1.32 -4.12 -25.79
N PRO A 680 1.24 -2.79 -25.98
CA PRO A 680 0.95 -2.20 -27.28
C PRO A 680 2.04 -2.56 -28.31
N PRO A 681 1.67 -2.69 -29.61
CA PRO A 681 2.64 -3.00 -30.65
C PRO A 681 3.71 -1.89 -30.77
N PRO A 682 4.94 -2.23 -31.21
CA PRO A 682 5.97 -1.24 -31.50
C PRO A 682 5.44 -0.23 -32.52
N ASN A 683 5.49 1.07 -32.20
CA ASN A 683 4.98 2.18 -33.02
C ASN A 683 3.46 2.44 -32.99
N ALA A 684 2.72 2.00 -31.97
CA ALA A 684 1.29 2.31 -31.81
C ALA A 684 0.94 3.83 -31.83
N GLY A 685 1.95 4.71 -31.67
CA GLY A 685 1.74 6.17 -31.60
C GLY A 685 0.99 6.58 -30.34
N SER A 686 0.74 7.88 -30.17
CA SER A 686 -0.11 8.39 -29.07
C SER A 686 -1.33 9.12 -29.62
N LEU A 687 -2.42 9.16 -28.83
CA LEU A 687 -3.61 9.94 -29.17
C LEU A 687 -3.27 11.45 -29.28
N GLU A 688 -2.20 11.93 -28.62
CA GLU A 688 -1.73 13.31 -28.78
C GLU A 688 -1.04 13.56 -30.13
N ALA A 689 -0.36 12.56 -30.70
CA ALA A 689 0.30 12.67 -32.00
C ALA A 689 -0.69 12.86 -33.18
N GLN A 690 -1.98 12.60 -32.96
CA GLN A 690 -3.06 12.80 -33.91
C GLN A 690 -3.84 14.11 -33.68
N GLN A 691 -3.27 15.08 -32.94
CA GLN A 691 -3.89 16.39 -32.74
C GLN A 691 -4.10 17.12 -34.06
N THR A 692 -5.37 17.27 -34.44
CA THR A 692 -5.83 18.22 -35.46
C THR A 692 -6.22 19.54 -34.78
N ASP A 693 -6.33 20.63 -35.56
CA ASP A 693 -6.79 21.94 -35.06
C ASP A 693 -8.24 21.94 -34.53
N GLU A 694 -8.98 20.84 -34.71
CA GLU A 694 -10.37 20.70 -34.34
C GLU A 694 -10.55 20.13 -32.91
N LEU A 695 -11.36 20.82 -32.09
CA LEU A 695 -11.75 20.33 -30.77
C LEU A 695 -12.69 19.12 -30.94
N ARG A 696 -12.27 17.96 -30.41
CA ARG A 696 -13.08 16.73 -30.36
C ARG A 696 -12.97 16.07 -28.98
N PRO A 697 -14.05 15.43 -28.47
CA PRO A 697 -14.00 14.67 -27.23
C PRO A 697 -13.12 13.43 -27.36
N VAL A 698 -12.67 12.87 -26.23
CA VAL A 698 -11.75 11.71 -26.23
C VAL A 698 -12.37 10.50 -26.92
N SER A 699 -13.67 10.26 -26.76
CA SER A 699 -14.41 9.18 -27.44
C SER A 699 -14.30 9.26 -28.96
N SER A 700 -14.44 10.45 -29.54
CA SER A 700 -14.30 10.66 -31.00
C SER A 700 -12.88 10.47 -31.49
N LYS A 701 -11.88 10.91 -30.71
CA LYS A 701 -10.46 10.68 -31.03
C LYS A 701 -10.12 9.19 -31.01
N LEU A 702 -10.63 8.48 -30.00
CA LEU A 702 -10.42 7.04 -29.85
C LEU A 702 -11.11 6.24 -30.96
N ALA A 703 -12.32 6.64 -31.37
CA ALA A 703 -13.00 6.03 -32.52
C ALA A 703 -12.18 6.16 -33.81
N ALA A 704 -11.62 7.35 -34.08
CA ALA A 704 -10.73 7.55 -35.23
C ALA A 704 -9.43 6.72 -35.13
N HIS A 705 -8.86 6.61 -33.93
CA HIS A 705 -7.66 5.78 -33.70
C HIS A 705 -7.91 4.30 -34.02
N ARG A 706 -9.12 3.80 -33.75
CA ARG A 706 -9.55 2.42 -34.02
C ARG A 706 -9.87 2.13 -35.49
N GLU A 707 -9.84 3.12 -36.37
CA GLU A 707 -9.99 2.87 -37.82
C GLU A 707 -8.81 2.05 -38.38
N ASN A 708 -7.66 2.04 -37.69
CA ASN A 708 -6.56 1.16 -38.01
C ASN A 708 -6.84 -0.27 -37.50
N PRO A 709 -6.94 -1.29 -38.39
CA PRO A 709 -7.21 -2.68 -38.00
C PRO A 709 -6.23 -3.23 -36.95
N ALA A 710 -4.96 -2.83 -37.02
CA ALA A 710 -3.93 -3.27 -36.06
C ALA A 710 -4.16 -2.73 -34.64
N CYS A 711 -4.86 -1.60 -34.49
CA CYS A 711 -5.22 -1.02 -33.20
C CYS A 711 -6.59 -1.54 -32.73
N ALA A 712 -7.52 -1.76 -33.66
CA ALA A 712 -8.89 -2.17 -33.37
C ALA A 712 -8.96 -3.49 -32.58
N SER A 713 -8.14 -4.49 -32.91
CA SER A 713 -8.16 -5.82 -32.30
C SER A 713 -7.96 -5.79 -30.78
N CYS A 714 -6.99 -5.01 -30.30
CA CYS A 714 -6.76 -4.84 -28.86
C CYS A 714 -7.80 -3.90 -28.23
N HIS A 715 -8.11 -2.78 -28.89
CA HIS A 715 -8.98 -1.74 -28.35
C HIS A 715 -10.44 -2.19 -28.18
N GLN A 716 -10.95 -3.11 -29.02
CA GLN A 716 -12.27 -3.72 -28.87
C GLN A 716 -12.48 -4.40 -27.50
N ARG A 717 -11.39 -4.83 -26.85
CA ARG A 717 -11.42 -5.51 -25.55
C ARG A 717 -11.22 -4.57 -24.36
N ILE A 718 -10.71 -3.37 -24.61
CA ILE A 718 -10.28 -2.43 -23.57
C ILE A 718 -11.26 -1.27 -23.49
N ASP A 719 -11.49 -0.62 -24.62
CA ASP A 719 -12.19 0.66 -24.67
C ASP A 719 -13.63 0.61 -24.18
N PRO A 720 -14.44 -0.44 -24.45
CA PRO A 720 -15.83 -0.46 -24.00
C PRO A 720 -15.97 -0.30 -22.48
N TYR A 721 -15.10 -0.96 -21.71
CA TYR A 721 -15.08 -0.83 -20.25
C TYR A 721 -14.75 0.60 -19.81
N GLY A 722 -13.76 1.22 -20.45
CA GLY A 722 -13.36 2.59 -20.18
C GLY A 722 -14.40 3.64 -20.54
N LEU A 723 -15.01 3.49 -21.72
CA LEU A 723 -16.03 4.38 -22.26
C LEU A 723 -17.27 4.42 -21.36
N ALA A 724 -17.69 3.27 -20.82
CA ALA A 724 -18.78 3.17 -19.87
C ALA A 724 -18.62 4.05 -18.61
N MET A 725 -17.38 4.45 -18.28
CA MET A 725 -17.08 5.32 -17.13
C MET A 725 -16.88 6.80 -17.51
N GLU A 726 -17.04 7.19 -18.78
CA GLU A 726 -16.69 8.54 -19.25
C GLU A 726 -17.51 9.68 -18.64
N ASN A 727 -18.67 9.39 -18.03
CA ASN A 727 -19.41 10.37 -17.24
C ASN A 727 -18.61 10.88 -16.02
N PHE A 728 -17.58 10.17 -15.58
CA PHE A 728 -16.66 10.69 -14.58
C PHE A 728 -15.53 11.50 -15.24
N ASP A 729 -15.37 12.75 -14.81
CA ASP A 729 -14.25 13.61 -15.17
C ASP A 729 -12.91 13.11 -14.55
N PRO A 730 -11.76 13.74 -14.86
CA PRO A 730 -10.46 13.29 -14.38
C PRO A 730 -10.26 13.30 -12.87
N ILE A 731 -11.10 13.99 -12.10
CA ILE A 731 -11.05 13.95 -10.63
C ILE A 731 -12.19 13.11 -10.05
N GLY A 732 -12.93 12.41 -10.91
CA GLY A 732 -14.01 11.51 -10.52
C GLY A 732 -15.34 12.21 -10.25
N ARG A 733 -15.56 13.46 -10.69
CA ARG A 733 -16.87 14.11 -10.59
C ARG A 733 -17.76 13.72 -11.77
N TRP A 734 -19.05 13.50 -11.51
CA TRP A 734 -20.02 13.21 -12.57
C TRP A 734 -20.27 14.42 -13.48
N ARG A 735 -20.44 14.17 -14.78
CA ARG A 735 -20.80 15.15 -15.82
C ARG A 735 -21.58 14.50 -16.95
N ASP A 736 -22.53 15.26 -17.51
CA ASP A 736 -23.27 14.88 -18.71
C ASP A 736 -22.71 15.55 -19.97
N GLU A 737 -21.90 16.60 -19.79
CA GLU A 737 -21.18 17.28 -20.87
C GLU A 737 -19.65 17.28 -20.64
N ASP A 738 -18.88 17.05 -21.69
CA ASP A 738 -17.43 17.22 -21.77
C ASP A 738 -17.05 18.60 -22.33
N ILE A 739 -16.24 19.34 -21.58
CA ILE A 739 -15.73 20.65 -22.03
C ILE A 739 -14.30 20.47 -22.51
N VAL A 740 -14.14 20.35 -23.83
CA VAL A 740 -12.81 20.23 -24.45
C VAL A 740 -12.19 21.62 -24.60
N ILE A 741 -11.00 21.78 -24.03
CA ILE A 741 -10.25 23.04 -24.03
C ILE A 741 -8.95 22.84 -24.82
N HIS A 742 -8.67 23.75 -25.75
CA HIS A 742 -7.36 23.86 -26.39
C HIS A 742 -6.75 25.22 -26.06
N TRP A 743 -5.47 25.18 -25.71
CA TRP A 743 -4.64 26.34 -25.49
C TRP A 743 -3.80 26.53 -26.74
N ASP A 744 -3.98 27.64 -27.45
CA ASP A 744 -3.02 28.01 -28.49
C ASP A 744 -1.64 28.26 -27.84
N ASP A 745 -0.57 28.16 -28.62
CA ASP A 745 0.85 28.28 -28.20
C ASP A 745 1.09 29.18 -26.98
N LEU A 746 1.36 28.55 -25.83
CA LEU A 746 1.58 29.20 -24.53
C LEU A 746 2.80 30.14 -24.50
N SER A 747 3.66 30.09 -25.53
CA SER A 747 4.80 31.02 -25.68
C SER A 747 4.38 32.40 -26.20
N LYS A 748 3.13 32.57 -26.66
CA LYS A 748 2.61 33.85 -27.16
C LYS A 748 1.90 34.65 -26.07
N PRO A 749 2.11 35.98 -25.99
CA PRO A 749 1.49 36.83 -24.97
C PRO A 749 -0.04 36.93 -25.09
N ASP A 750 -0.60 36.67 -26.30
CA ASP A 750 -2.03 36.70 -26.60
C ASP A 750 -2.61 35.29 -26.84
N TYR A 751 -2.26 34.31 -26.00
CA TYR A 751 -2.80 32.95 -26.15
C TYR A 751 -4.35 32.98 -26.06
N LYS A 752 -5.02 32.43 -27.07
CA LYS A 752 -6.48 32.30 -27.08
C LYS A 752 -6.87 30.91 -26.59
N ARG A 753 -7.90 30.87 -25.74
CA ARG A 753 -8.50 29.64 -25.24
C ARG A 753 -9.73 29.31 -26.08
N ARG A 754 -9.67 28.23 -26.84
CA ARG A 754 -10.85 27.68 -27.52
C ARG A 754 -11.48 26.62 -26.63
N LYS A 755 -12.80 26.70 -26.41
CA LYS A 755 -13.56 25.70 -25.64
C LYS A 755 -14.82 25.31 -26.40
N LYS A 756 -15.19 24.04 -26.34
CA LYS A 756 -16.46 23.53 -26.89
C LYS A 756 -17.01 22.44 -25.98
N SER A 757 -18.32 22.47 -25.76
CA SER A 757 -19.03 21.45 -24.98
C SER A 757 -19.52 20.34 -25.91
N PHE A 758 -19.49 19.10 -25.44
CA PHE A 758 -20.00 17.91 -26.11
C PHE A 758 -20.79 17.07 -25.12
N ALA A 759 -21.88 16.44 -25.54
CA ALA A 759 -22.51 15.41 -24.70
C ALA A 759 -21.50 14.26 -24.46
N VAL A 760 -21.49 13.71 -23.25
CA VAL A 760 -20.66 12.55 -22.94
C VAL A 760 -21.18 11.33 -23.67
N ALA A 761 -20.31 10.67 -24.44
CA ALA A 761 -20.59 9.39 -25.06
C ALA A 761 -20.00 8.29 -24.17
N SER A 762 -20.84 7.69 -23.32
CA SER A 762 -20.46 6.59 -22.44
C SER A 762 -20.98 5.22 -22.88
N ASP A 763 -21.87 5.17 -23.87
CA ASP A 763 -22.32 3.91 -24.44
C ASP A 763 -21.22 3.25 -25.29
N ALA A 764 -21.11 1.93 -25.18
CA ALA A 764 -20.16 1.13 -25.92
C ALA A 764 -20.70 -0.26 -26.27
N THR A 765 -19.95 -1.01 -27.05
CA THR A 765 -20.27 -2.40 -27.40
C THR A 765 -19.02 -3.24 -27.20
N LEU A 766 -19.15 -4.34 -26.45
CA LEU A 766 -18.08 -5.30 -26.24
C LEU A 766 -17.76 -6.05 -27.53
N GLY A 767 -16.57 -6.65 -27.60
CA GLY A 767 -16.18 -7.51 -28.74
C GLY A 767 -17.13 -8.70 -28.98
N SER A 768 -17.89 -9.11 -27.96
CA SER A 768 -18.95 -10.13 -28.07
C SER A 768 -20.23 -9.63 -28.77
N GLY A 769 -20.35 -8.33 -29.04
CA GLY A 769 -21.57 -7.69 -29.52
C GLY A 769 -22.53 -7.23 -28.42
N GLU A 770 -22.22 -7.51 -27.14
CA GLU A 770 -23.03 -7.07 -26.00
C GLU A 770 -22.96 -5.54 -25.83
N PRO A 771 -24.11 -4.83 -25.74
CA PRO A 771 -24.13 -3.40 -25.48
C PRO A 771 -23.85 -3.08 -24.00
N LEU A 772 -23.04 -2.06 -23.76
CA LEU A 772 -22.81 -1.44 -22.46
C LEU A 772 -23.39 -0.02 -22.48
N THR A 773 -24.54 0.18 -21.84
CA THR A 773 -25.18 1.50 -21.72
C THR A 773 -24.66 2.22 -20.47
N GLY A 774 -23.61 3.03 -20.65
CA GLY A 774 -22.91 3.74 -19.59
C GLY A 774 -22.48 2.86 -18.40
N LEU A 775 -22.36 3.50 -17.23
CA LEU A 775 -21.88 2.84 -16.01
C LEU A 775 -22.84 1.76 -15.50
N GLY A 776 -24.16 1.98 -15.60
CA GLY A 776 -25.16 1.00 -15.16
C GLY A 776 -25.09 -0.30 -15.97
N GLY A 777 -24.91 -0.19 -17.29
CA GLY A 777 -24.65 -1.34 -18.17
C GLY A 777 -23.36 -2.06 -17.80
N LEU A 778 -22.28 -1.32 -17.51
CA LEU A 778 -21.03 -1.91 -17.04
C LEU A 778 -21.20 -2.69 -15.73
N LYS A 779 -21.83 -2.09 -14.70
CA LYS A 779 -22.07 -2.79 -13.42
C LYS A 779 -22.90 -4.06 -13.63
N THR A 780 -23.96 -3.99 -14.42
CA THR A 780 -24.79 -5.15 -14.76
C THR A 780 -23.98 -6.27 -15.44
N HIS A 781 -23.10 -5.91 -16.38
CA HIS A 781 -22.20 -6.84 -17.05
C HIS A 781 -21.23 -7.50 -16.06
N LEU A 782 -20.60 -6.71 -15.18
CA LEU A 782 -19.67 -7.22 -14.17
C LEU A 782 -20.34 -8.16 -13.17
N LEU A 783 -21.55 -7.82 -12.71
CA LEU A 783 -22.34 -8.67 -11.81
C LEU A 783 -22.75 -9.99 -12.48
N SER A 784 -23.15 -9.93 -13.76
CA SER A 784 -23.46 -11.13 -14.55
C SER A 784 -22.23 -12.02 -14.79
N ASN A 785 -21.04 -11.45 -14.70
CA ASN A 785 -19.74 -12.12 -14.86
C ASN A 785 -18.94 -12.18 -13.55
N GLN A 786 -19.61 -12.15 -12.38
CA GLN A 786 -18.96 -12.08 -11.07
C GLN A 786 -17.96 -13.22 -10.82
N ASP A 787 -18.15 -14.40 -11.42
CA ASP A 787 -17.22 -15.53 -11.31
C ASP A 787 -15.81 -15.17 -11.82
N ARG A 788 -15.71 -14.33 -12.86
CA ARG A 788 -14.41 -13.85 -13.37
C ARG A 788 -13.72 -12.93 -12.37
N PHE A 789 -14.50 -12.08 -11.70
CA PHE A 789 -13.98 -11.22 -10.63
C PHE A 789 -13.52 -12.05 -9.43
N LEU A 790 -14.33 -13.02 -8.96
CA LEU A 790 -13.97 -13.89 -7.85
C LEU A 790 -12.71 -14.69 -8.15
N LEU A 791 -12.56 -15.19 -9.38
CA LEU A 791 -11.35 -15.87 -9.83
C LEU A 791 -10.12 -14.96 -9.74
N GLY A 792 -10.18 -13.76 -10.34
CA GLY A 792 -9.06 -12.82 -10.34
C GLY A 792 -8.67 -12.34 -8.94
N LEU A 793 -9.66 -12.07 -8.08
CA LEU A 793 -9.44 -11.70 -6.69
C LEU A 793 -8.82 -12.86 -5.89
N THR A 794 -9.30 -14.09 -6.10
CA THR A 794 -8.76 -15.29 -5.44
C THR A 794 -7.32 -15.55 -5.84
N GLU A 795 -6.99 -15.43 -7.13
CA GLU A 795 -5.61 -15.57 -7.62
C GLU A 795 -4.68 -14.55 -6.93
N ARG A 796 -5.10 -13.29 -6.84
CA ARG A 796 -4.34 -12.23 -6.17
C ARG A 796 -4.20 -12.48 -4.66
N MET A 797 -5.29 -12.86 -4.00
CA MET A 797 -5.31 -13.14 -2.57
C MET A 797 -4.40 -14.32 -2.23
N LEU A 798 -4.49 -15.41 -3.00
CA LEU A 798 -3.66 -16.60 -2.79
C LEU A 798 -2.18 -16.27 -3.03
N THR A 799 -1.86 -15.53 -4.10
CA THR A 799 -0.49 -15.03 -4.39
C THR A 799 0.09 -14.27 -3.20
N TYR A 800 -0.66 -13.32 -2.65
CA TYR A 800 -0.24 -12.53 -1.49
C TYR A 800 -0.09 -13.40 -0.22
N ALA A 801 -1.03 -14.32 0.02
CA ALA A 801 -1.05 -15.17 1.19
C ALA A 801 0.16 -16.12 1.26
N ILE A 802 0.51 -16.74 0.13
CA ILE A 802 1.65 -17.67 0.05
C ILE A 802 2.98 -16.95 -0.23
N GLY A 803 2.95 -15.70 -0.68
CA GLY A 803 4.13 -14.87 -0.94
C GLY A 803 5.01 -15.37 -2.07
N ARG A 804 4.41 -15.99 -3.09
CA ARG A 804 5.06 -16.46 -4.32
C ARG A 804 4.10 -16.37 -5.50
N GLU A 805 4.63 -16.42 -6.71
CA GLU A 805 3.80 -16.55 -7.92
C GLU A 805 3.00 -17.86 -7.92
N LEU A 806 1.79 -17.84 -8.49
CA LEU A 806 0.99 -19.04 -8.68
C LEU A 806 1.59 -19.94 -9.76
N LEU A 807 1.63 -21.23 -9.45
CA LEU A 807 1.98 -22.29 -10.38
C LEU A 807 0.72 -22.78 -11.10
N VAL A 808 0.90 -23.42 -12.25
CA VAL A 808 -0.23 -24.04 -12.96
C VAL A 808 -0.86 -25.20 -12.16
N THR A 809 -0.14 -25.75 -11.19
CA THR A 809 -0.69 -26.72 -10.22
C THR A 809 -1.65 -26.08 -9.22
N ASP A 810 -1.54 -24.77 -8.96
CA ASP A 810 -2.41 -24.07 -8.00
C ASP A 810 -3.81 -23.77 -8.59
N GLU A 811 -4.00 -23.93 -9.90
CA GLU A 811 -5.26 -23.60 -10.59
C GLU A 811 -6.46 -24.37 -10.02
N GLU A 812 -6.27 -25.64 -9.66
CA GLU A 812 -7.32 -26.46 -9.08
C GLU A 812 -7.73 -25.96 -7.69
N ALA A 813 -6.75 -25.58 -6.87
CA ALA A 813 -7.00 -24.99 -5.56
C ALA A 813 -7.73 -23.64 -5.69
N VAL A 814 -7.37 -22.81 -6.67
CA VAL A 814 -8.07 -21.54 -6.95
C VAL A 814 -9.54 -21.79 -7.29
N GLN A 815 -9.86 -22.78 -8.13
CA GLN A 815 -11.25 -23.10 -8.47
C GLN A 815 -12.04 -23.59 -7.25
N GLN A 816 -11.44 -24.46 -6.44
CA GLN A 816 -12.05 -24.96 -5.19
C GLN A 816 -12.32 -23.81 -4.21
N ILE A 817 -11.41 -22.85 -4.08
CA ILE A 817 -11.60 -21.66 -3.25
C ILE A 817 -12.80 -20.85 -3.75
N VAL A 818 -12.89 -20.57 -5.05
CA VAL A 818 -14.00 -19.81 -5.63
C VAL A 818 -15.34 -20.52 -5.39
N GLU A 819 -15.39 -21.84 -5.55
CA GLU A 819 -16.59 -22.64 -5.27
C GLU A 819 -17.01 -22.54 -3.79
N GLY A 820 -16.09 -22.76 -2.85
CA GLY A 820 -16.37 -22.66 -1.42
C GLY A 820 -16.77 -21.25 -0.97
N VAL A 821 -16.25 -20.20 -1.63
CA VAL A 821 -16.65 -18.80 -1.41
C VAL A 821 -18.08 -18.56 -1.87
N ARG A 822 -18.48 -19.13 -3.02
CA ARG A 822 -19.84 -19.00 -3.57
C ARG A 822 -20.89 -19.67 -2.72
N GLU A 823 -20.58 -20.85 -2.17
CA GLU A 823 -21.47 -21.56 -1.24
C GLU A 823 -21.80 -20.75 0.02
N GLN A 824 -21.04 -19.68 0.27
CA GLN A 824 -21.14 -18.83 1.45
C GLN A 824 -21.34 -17.37 1.09
N ASP A 825 -22.19 -17.13 0.10
CA ASP A 825 -22.67 -15.80 -0.31
C ASP A 825 -21.54 -14.81 -0.66
N ASN A 826 -20.42 -15.32 -1.18
CA ASN A 826 -19.25 -14.54 -1.55
C ASN A 826 -18.69 -13.69 -0.41
N ARG A 827 -18.76 -14.16 0.85
CA ARG A 827 -18.32 -13.39 2.02
C ARG A 827 -16.80 -13.26 2.11
N PHE A 828 -16.32 -12.12 2.59
CA PHE A 828 -14.88 -11.89 2.78
C PHE A 828 -14.20 -12.97 3.64
N ASN A 829 -14.80 -13.31 4.78
CA ASN A 829 -14.23 -14.35 5.67
C ASN A 829 -14.23 -15.73 5.02
N ALA A 830 -15.17 -16.02 4.11
CA ALA A 830 -15.15 -17.28 3.37
C ALA A 830 -13.91 -17.37 2.49
N LEU A 831 -13.55 -16.29 1.76
CA LEU A 831 -12.34 -16.26 0.95
C LEU A 831 -11.09 -16.52 1.79
N ILE A 832 -10.95 -15.85 2.93
CA ILE A 832 -9.78 -16.06 3.79
C ILE A 832 -9.74 -17.50 4.31
N ARG A 833 -10.88 -18.05 4.74
CA ARG A 833 -10.94 -19.43 5.23
C ARG A 833 -10.54 -20.43 4.14
N GLU A 834 -11.13 -20.32 2.95
CA GLU A 834 -10.81 -21.23 1.85
C GLU A 834 -9.33 -21.11 1.43
N VAL A 835 -8.77 -19.89 1.41
CA VAL A 835 -7.35 -19.68 1.15
C VAL A 835 -6.47 -20.39 2.18
N VAL A 836 -6.72 -20.23 3.48
CA VAL A 836 -5.85 -20.85 4.50
C VAL A 836 -6.00 -22.37 4.57
N LEU A 837 -7.16 -22.91 4.20
CA LEU A 837 -7.40 -24.35 4.16
C LEU A 837 -6.85 -25.02 2.89
N SER A 838 -6.60 -24.23 1.85
CA SER A 838 -6.10 -24.71 0.56
C SER A 838 -4.74 -25.39 0.67
N GLU A 839 -4.50 -26.33 -0.26
CA GLU A 839 -3.23 -27.06 -0.33
C GLU A 839 -2.02 -26.11 -0.54
N PRO A 840 -2.03 -25.14 -1.48
CA PRO A 840 -0.90 -24.23 -1.67
C PRO A 840 -0.53 -23.39 -0.44
N PHE A 841 -1.49 -23.10 0.43
CA PHE A 841 -1.22 -22.37 1.68
C PHE A 841 -0.59 -23.26 2.76
N ARG A 842 -0.83 -24.57 2.72
CA ARG A 842 -0.37 -25.52 3.73
C ARG A 842 0.87 -26.29 3.31
N THR A 843 1.28 -26.15 2.06
CA THR A 843 2.47 -26.78 1.49
C THR A 843 3.49 -25.76 1.01
N ARG A 844 4.75 -26.18 0.83
CA ARG A 844 5.76 -25.45 0.06
C ARG A 844 6.14 -26.25 -1.17
#